data_AF-A0A978W2F8-F1
#
_entry.id   AF-A0A978W2F8-F1
#
_cell.length_a   1.000
_cell.length_b   1.000
_cell.length_c   1.000
_cell.angle_alpha   90.00
_cell.angle_beta   90.00
_cell.angle_gamma   90.00
#
_symmetry.space_group_name_H-M   'P 1'
#
loop_
_entity.id
_entity.type
_entity.pdbx_description
1 polymer ?
#
loop_
_entity_poly.entity_id
_entity_poly.type
_entity_poly.pdbx_seq_one_letter_code
_entity_poly.pdbx_strand_id
1 'polypeptide(L)'
;MSLLPCKLFCVRPPNPNPTLPCSGVGLRYHCPQTFRVFSAKRSGKQRYPSEKKKIKLKHKETLAEVKTRNKFQGIWRLSKLGVTVDKDPGKDFLGVSDGLLEAIAKVLEFPVAEMLPSEAFTVVRKSFDARKEPKFVYIVDMDVEKLVSLEARTEDFISMLEPRVGLVEHMPHRKISEDLINLVHDCKKIPEDTIRSEGGHKIYSPSGISNMYQTATKPKIAVVGSGPSGLFASLVLAELGANVTLIERGQPVEQRGRDIGALVVRRMLQTESNFCFGEVLKTFVRFGAPKGILVNGKPHLGTDKLIPLLRNFRQHLQNLGVTIEFGKRVDDLLVEDAHVVGVKVTDSGDSLRSNCQKWGYDAVVLAVGHSARDIYEMLLSHNVDLVPKDFSVGLRIEHPQEVINSIQYSGLATEVRSGRGKVPVADYKLVKYVGGEEGDTCVGAMNRSCYSFCMCPGGQVVLTSTNPSEICVNGMSFSRRASKWANAAIVVSVSTEDFHSLNFHGPLAGVEFQREFERKAAIMGGGNFVVPVQTVTDFLDNKLSVISVPPSSYRLGVKAASLHELFPTHLTEALQHSISMFDKELPGFISKEALLHGVETRTSSPVQIPRSIDTYESESLKGLHPVGEGAGYAGGIVSAAVDGMCAGFAVAKSFDLCSGGIESILRKAQNPGVVKY
;
A
#
# COMPACT_ATOMS: atom_id res chain seq x y z
N MET A 1 50.61 6.58 42.69
CA MET A 1 50.43 7.72 43.62
C MET A 1 49.20 8.50 43.16
N SER A 2 48.16 8.86 43.90
CA SER A 2 47.74 8.79 45.32
C SER A 2 47.39 10.18 45.84
N LEU A 3 46.23 10.29 46.54
CA LEU A 3 45.81 11.37 47.47
C LEU A 3 45.12 12.65 46.93
N LEU A 4 43.80 12.68 47.16
CA LEU A 4 43.00 13.79 47.74
C LEU A 4 43.62 14.25 49.10
N PRO A 5 43.36 15.46 49.67
CA PRO A 5 41.99 15.90 50.04
C PRO A 5 41.70 17.42 50.28
N CYS A 6 40.49 17.70 50.81
CA CYS A 6 39.99 18.92 51.48
C CYS A 6 39.79 20.20 50.64
N LYS A 7 38.71 21.01 50.76
CA LYS A 7 37.71 21.41 51.80
C LYS A 7 38.16 22.48 52.82
N LEU A 8 37.55 23.67 52.73
CA LEU A 8 37.17 24.53 53.86
C LEU A 8 35.81 25.24 53.63
N PHE A 9 34.93 25.18 54.64
CA PHE A 9 34.23 26.28 55.37
C PHE A 9 33.80 27.59 54.66
N CYS A 10 32.66 28.23 54.98
CA CYS A 10 31.44 27.85 55.73
C CYS A 10 30.30 28.91 55.63
N VAL A 11 29.22 28.70 56.40
CA VAL A 11 28.10 29.60 56.83
C VAL A 11 26.70 29.20 56.32
N ARG A 12 25.70 29.31 57.22
CA ARG A 12 24.24 29.11 57.03
C ARG A 12 23.48 30.22 57.81
N PRO A 13 22.14 30.19 57.90
CA PRO A 13 21.16 30.83 57.01
C PRO A 13 20.52 32.07 57.68
N PRO A 14 19.42 32.63 57.14
CA PRO A 14 18.14 32.32 57.80
C PRO A 14 16.91 32.23 56.86
N ASN A 15 15.79 31.78 57.43
CA ASN A 15 14.41 31.92 56.93
C ASN A 15 13.52 31.93 58.19
N PRO A 16 12.50 32.80 58.35
CA PRO A 16 11.18 32.50 57.76
C PRO A 16 10.33 33.74 57.36
N ASN A 17 9.13 33.47 56.85
CA ASN A 17 8.05 34.44 56.58
C ASN A 17 7.51 35.15 57.85
N PRO A 18 6.93 36.35 57.69
CA PRO A 18 5.64 36.69 58.30
C PRO A 18 4.55 36.93 57.22
N THR A 19 3.30 37.20 57.64
CA THR A 19 2.09 37.17 56.79
C THR A 19 1.18 38.39 56.97
N LEU A 20 0.25 38.59 56.01
CA LEU A 20 -0.96 39.45 56.03
C LEU A 20 -0.74 40.99 55.91
N PRO A 21 -1.77 41.78 55.49
CA PRO A 21 -2.98 41.47 54.70
C PRO A 21 -3.22 42.48 53.53
N CYS A 22 -4.47 42.52 53.03
CA CYS A 22 -5.08 43.52 52.12
C CYS A 22 -4.68 43.50 50.63
N SER A 23 -5.55 43.83 49.67
CA SER A 23 -7.02 43.67 49.49
C SER A 23 -7.38 44.27 48.12
N GLY A 24 -7.89 43.50 47.15
CA GLY A 24 -8.18 44.04 45.83
C GLY A 24 -8.90 43.09 44.87
N VAL A 25 -10.15 43.43 44.54
CA VAL A 25 -10.93 42.86 43.43
C VAL A 25 -10.24 43.23 42.10
N GLY A 26 -10.18 42.42 41.04
CA GLY A 26 -10.72 41.08 40.85
C GLY A 26 -11.34 40.93 39.45
N LEU A 27 -10.58 40.42 38.47
CA LEU A 27 -11.04 40.14 37.11
C LEU A 27 -10.67 38.70 36.70
N ARG A 28 -11.60 37.99 36.07
CA ARG A 28 -11.42 36.57 35.69
C ARG A 28 -10.90 36.46 34.26
N TYR A 29 -9.78 35.76 34.08
CA TYR A 29 -9.49 35.05 32.83
C TYR A 29 -9.62 33.55 33.08
N HIS A 30 -10.38 32.86 32.22
CA HIS A 30 -10.58 31.41 32.32
C HIS A 30 -9.33 30.68 31.84
N CYS A 31 -8.51 30.18 32.77
CA CYS A 31 -7.57 29.10 32.47
C CYS A 31 -8.36 27.77 32.39
N PRO A 32 -8.43 27.09 31.23
CA PRO A 32 -9.00 25.75 31.17
C PRO A 32 -8.10 24.79 31.95
N GLN A 33 -8.67 24.03 32.87
CA GLN A 33 -7.93 23.05 33.67
C GLN A 33 -7.44 21.90 32.76
N THR A 34 -6.13 21.82 32.52
CA THR A 34 -5.51 20.67 31.85
C THR A 34 -5.58 19.45 32.78
N PHE A 35 -6.58 18.59 32.57
CA PHE A 35 -6.71 17.33 33.30
C PHE A 35 -5.44 16.48 33.10
N ARG A 36 -4.76 16.12 34.20
CA ARG A 36 -3.71 15.10 34.21
C ARG A 36 -4.33 13.75 33.85
N VAL A 37 -4.25 13.36 32.58
CA VAL A 37 -4.58 12.01 32.13
C VAL A 37 -3.45 11.08 32.54
N PHE A 38 -3.65 10.33 33.63
CA PHE A 38 -2.74 9.24 34.01
C PHE A 38 -2.73 8.16 32.92
N SER A 39 -1.55 7.82 32.42
CA SER A 39 -1.34 6.81 31.38
C SER A 39 -1.53 5.39 31.93
N ALA A 40 -2.74 4.85 31.78
CA ALA A 40 -3.02 3.46 32.16
C ALA A 40 -2.24 2.47 31.26
N LYS A 41 -1.51 1.53 31.90
CA LYS A 41 -0.66 0.53 31.22
C LYS A 41 -1.47 -0.32 30.23
N ARG A 42 -1.05 -0.34 28.97
CA ARG A 42 -1.74 -1.05 27.87
C ARG A 42 -1.41 -2.54 27.85
N SER A 43 -2.17 -3.35 28.60
CA SER A 43 -2.29 -4.78 28.30
C SER A 43 -3.22 -5.01 27.10
N GLY A 44 -3.08 -6.17 26.43
CA GLY A 44 -3.64 -6.39 25.10
C GLY A 44 -5.16 -6.57 25.01
N LYS A 45 -5.71 -6.30 23.82
CA LYS A 45 -7.02 -6.77 23.32
C LYS A 45 -8.29 -6.30 24.05
N GLN A 46 -8.34 -5.04 24.51
CA GLN A 46 -9.64 -4.36 24.73
C GLN A 46 -9.99 -3.42 23.56
N ARG A 47 -11.08 -3.71 22.83
CA ARG A 47 -11.68 -2.78 21.84
C ARG A 47 -12.25 -1.55 22.54
N TYR A 48 -12.15 -0.38 21.90
CA TYR A 48 -12.55 0.91 22.49
C TYR A 48 -14.03 0.91 22.93
N PRO A 49 -14.40 1.61 24.01
CA PRO A 49 -15.80 1.77 24.41
C PRO A 49 -16.68 2.40 23.31
N SER A 50 -16.11 3.33 22.54
CA SER A 50 -16.75 3.96 21.37
C SER A 50 -16.99 2.97 20.23
N GLU A 51 -16.05 2.07 19.93
CA GLU A 51 -16.25 0.98 18.97
C GLU A 51 -17.30 -0.03 19.45
N LYS A 52 -17.26 -0.44 20.72
CA LYS A 52 -18.30 -1.30 21.32
C LYS A 52 -19.68 -0.65 21.20
N LYS A 53 -19.79 0.67 21.41
CA LYS A 53 -21.04 1.43 21.23
C LYS A 53 -21.47 1.51 19.76
N LYS A 54 -20.56 1.79 18.82
CA LYS A 54 -20.83 1.77 17.36
C LYS A 54 -21.25 0.38 16.85
N ILE A 55 -20.64 -0.70 17.34
CA ILE A 55 -21.00 -2.08 16.98
C ILE A 55 -22.37 -2.45 17.55
N LYS A 56 -22.69 -2.05 18.80
CA LYS A 56 -24.05 -2.23 19.35
C LYS A 56 -25.10 -1.42 18.60
N LEU A 57 -24.76 -0.22 18.13
CA LEU A 57 -25.64 0.61 17.30
C LEU A 57 -25.92 -0.09 15.96
N LYS A 58 -24.88 -0.43 15.20
CA LYS A 58 -24.98 -1.20 13.95
C LYS A 58 -25.76 -2.50 14.09
N HIS A 59 -25.53 -3.25 15.17
CA HIS A 59 -26.27 -4.49 15.41
C HIS A 59 -27.77 -4.23 15.59
N LYS A 60 -28.15 -3.16 16.31
CA LYS A 60 -29.56 -2.75 16.49
C LYS A 60 -30.17 -2.20 15.18
N GLU A 61 -29.38 -1.48 14.38
CA GLU A 61 -29.77 -0.97 13.06
C GLU A 61 -30.05 -2.13 12.09
N THR A 62 -29.10 -3.05 11.89
CA THR A 62 -29.28 -4.23 11.03
C THR A 62 -30.40 -5.17 11.52
N LEU A 63 -30.60 -5.31 12.84
CA LEU A 63 -31.74 -6.05 13.40
C LEU A 63 -33.10 -5.37 13.12
N ALA A 64 -33.14 -4.07 12.88
CA ALA A 64 -34.35 -3.36 12.47
C ALA A 64 -34.58 -3.43 10.95
N GLU A 65 -33.50 -3.31 10.15
CA GLU A 65 -33.57 -3.46 8.68
C GLU A 65 -34.03 -4.87 8.27
N VAL A 66 -33.52 -5.92 8.92
CA VAL A 66 -33.89 -7.31 8.61
C VAL A 66 -35.27 -7.71 9.19
N LYS A 67 -35.83 -6.90 10.09
CA LYS A 67 -37.25 -7.02 10.52
C LYS A 67 -38.23 -6.23 9.64
N THR A 68 -37.74 -5.42 8.71
CA THR A 68 -38.55 -4.58 7.81
C THR A 68 -38.36 -4.92 6.32
N ARG A 69 -37.47 -5.87 6.00
CA ARG A 69 -37.21 -6.37 4.65
C ARG A 69 -37.38 -7.90 4.62
N ASN A 70 -37.74 -8.44 3.47
CA ASN A 70 -37.90 -9.88 3.31
C ASN A 70 -36.55 -10.62 3.45
N LYS A 71 -36.43 -11.55 4.41
CA LYS A 71 -35.23 -12.39 4.62
C LYS A 71 -34.85 -13.22 3.38
N PHE A 72 -35.84 -13.52 2.54
CA PHE A 72 -35.71 -14.36 1.35
C PHE A 72 -35.16 -13.62 0.12
N GLN A 73 -34.94 -12.31 0.19
CA GLN A 73 -34.39 -11.51 -0.92
C GLN A 73 -32.92 -11.16 -0.70
N GLY A 74 -32.15 -11.15 -1.79
CA GLY A 74 -30.75 -10.75 -1.79
C GLY A 74 -29.79 -11.83 -1.28
N ILE A 75 -28.76 -11.41 -0.54
CA ILE A 75 -27.60 -12.24 -0.16
C ILE A 75 -27.42 -12.27 1.36
N TRP A 76 -27.05 -13.41 1.94
CA TRP A 76 -26.46 -13.47 3.29
C TRP A 76 -24.97 -13.74 3.23
N ARG A 77 -24.17 -12.92 3.93
CA ARG A 77 -22.73 -13.08 4.06
C ARG A 77 -22.38 -13.85 5.33
N LEU A 78 -21.89 -15.07 5.14
CA LEU A 78 -21.42 -15.95 6.19
C LEU A 78 -19.89 -15.79 6.35
N SER A 79 -19.41 -15.53 7.56
CA SER A 79 -18.02 -15.16 7.84
C SER A 79 -17.39 -16.02 8.93
N LYS A 80 -16.06 -16.18 8.89
CA LYS A 80 -15.26 -16.98 9.84
C LYS A 80 -15.54 -18.49 9.78
N LEU A 81 -16.11 -18.97 8.67
CA LEU A 81 -16.31 -20.39 8.40
C LEU A 81 -14.94 -21.08 8.37
N GLY A 82 -14.69 -22.00 9.30
CA GLY A 82 -13.37 -22.62 9.50
C GLY A 82 -13.34 -24.06 9.02
N VAL A 83 -12.42 -24.38 8.11
CA VAL A 83 -12.22 -25.73 7.52
C VAL A 83 -10.81 -26.22 7.81
N THR A 84 -10.67 -27.39 8.42
CA THR A 84 -9.37 -27.97 8.79
C THR A 84 -8.57 -28.42 7.56
N VAL A 85 -7.23 -28.52 7.67
CA VAL A 85 -6.32 -28.71 6.50
C VAL A 85 -6.47 -30.08 5.83
N ASP A 86 -6.94 -31.07 6.57
CA ASP A 86 -7.36 -32.38 6.06
C ASP A 86 -8.60 -32.25 5.15
N LYS A 87 -9.67 -31.61 5.65
CA LYS A 87 -10.95 -31.41 4.94
C LYS A 87 -10.92 -30.36 3.84
N ASP A 88 -9.95 -29.45 3.84
CA ASP A 88 -9.81 -28.44 2.79
C ASP A 88 -9.00 -28.99 1.59
N PRO A 89 -9.47 -28.84 0.34
CA PRO A 89 -8.71 -29.27 -0.85
C PRO A 89 -7.36 -28.54 -1.04
N GLY A 90 -7.14 -27.40 -0.38
CA GLY A 90 -5.87 -26.67 -0.35
C GLY A 90 -5.97 -25.23 -0.88
N LYS A 91 -4.91 -24.46 -0.67
CA LYS A 91 -4.82 -23.01 -0.94
C LYS A 91 -5.26 -22.55 -2.33
N ASP A 92 -5.06 -23.36 -3.37
CA ASP A 92 -5.32 -22.98 -4.76
C ASP A 92 -6.76 -23.30 -5.21
N PHE A 93 -7.52 -24.07 -4.42
CA PHE A 93 -8.94 -24.30 -4.64
C PHE A 93 -9.77 -23.14 -4.08
N LEU A 94 -10.63 -22.59 -4.93
CA LEU A 94 -11.41 -21.36 -4.69
C LEU A 94 -12.93 -21.59 -4.71
N GLY A 95 -13.38 -22.81 -5.01
CA GLY A 95 -14.79 -23.18 -5.00
C GLY A 95 -15.30 -23.49 -3.59
N VAL A 96 -16.51 -24.04 -3.54
CA VAL A 96 -17.09 -24.60 -2.32
C VAL A 96 -16.73 -26.09 -2.28
N SER A 97 -16.26 -26.57 -1.12
CA SER A 97 -15.92 -27.97 -0.87
C SER A 97 -16.76 -28.55 0.25
N ASP A 98 -16.80 -29.87 0.40
CA ASP A 98 -17.66 -30.57 1.37
C ASP A 98 -17.39 -30.10 2.82
N GLY A 99 -16.12 -29.97 3.19
CA GLY A 99 -15.72 -29.39 4.49
C GLY A 99 -16.12 -27.92 4.69
N LEU A 100 -16.41 -27.17 3.62
CA LEU A 100 -16.99 -25.82 3.69
C LEU A 100 -18.53 -25.88 3.75
N LEU A 101 -19.17 -26.84 3.06
CA LEU A 101 -20.60 -27.11 3.22
C LEU A 101 -20.93 -27.54 4.66
N GLU A 102 -20.10 -28.37 5.29
CA GLU A 102 -20.20 -28.68 6.74
C GLU A 102 -20.19 -27.41 7.60
N ALA A 103 -19.24 -26.49 7.32
CA ALA A 103 -19.11 -25.25 8.07
C ALA A 103 -20.30 -24.29 7.83
N ILE A 104 -20.85 -24.27 6.61
CA ILE A 104 -22.06 -23.50 6.25
C ILE A 104 -23.29 -24.09 6.95
N ALA A 105 -23.52 -25.40 6.82
CA ALA A 105 -24.63 -26.11 7.45
C ALA A 105 -24.67 -25.86 8.97
N LYS A 106 -23.50 -25.89 9.63
CA LYS A 106 -23.36 -25.57 11.06
C LYS A 106 -23.69 -24.11 11.43
N VAL A 107 -23.65 -23.17 10.49
CA VAL A 107 -24.05 -21.76 10.71
C VAL A 107 -25.51 -21.50 10.33
N LEU A 108 -26.07 -22.29 9.41
CA LEU A 108 -27.50 -22.31 9.09
C LEU A 108 -28.32 -23.21 10.02
N GLU A 109 -27.66 -23.97 10.90
CA GLU A 109 -28.23 -25.01 11.77
C GLU A 109 -28.96 -26.13 10.96
N PHE A 110 -28.54 -26.32 9.69
CA PHE A 110 -29.07 -27.27 8.72
C PHE A 110 -28.52 -28.69 8.93
N PRO A 111 -29.34 -29.77 8.88
CA PRO A 111 -28.95 -31.08 9.41
C PRO A 111 -28.02 -31.92 8.52
N VAL A 112 -28.05 -31.75 7.19
CA VAL A 112 -27.29 -32.59 6.25
C VAL A 112 -26.54 -31.72 5.24
N ALA A 113 -25.23 -31.55 5.45
CA ALA A 113 -24.40 -30.66 4.63
C ALA A 113 -24.36 -31.02 3.15
N GLU A 114 -24.43 -32.33 2.81
CA GLU A 114 -24.42 -32.85 1.44
C GLU A 114 -25.66 -32.44 0.63
N MET A 115 -26.76 -32.07 1.29
CA MET A 115 -27.99 -31.59 0.64
C MET A 115 -27.98 -30.08 0.38
N LEU A 116 -26.92 -29.35 0.73
CA LEU A 116 -26.79 -27.93 0.41
C LEU A 116 -26.23 -27.74 -1.01
N PRO A 117 -26.99 -27.14 -1.95
CA PRO A 117 -26.55 -26.95 -3.33
C PRO A 117 -25.37 -25.97 -3.39
N SER A 118 -24.21 -26.46 -3.80
CA SER A 118 -22.95 -25.71 -3.81
C SER A 118 -23.03 -24.42 -4.64
N GLU A 119 -23.91 -24.42 -5.64
CA GLU A 119 -24.09 -23.38 -6.64
C GLU A 119 -24.79 -22.13 -6.06
N ALA A 120 -25.45 -22.25 -4.92
CA ALA A 120 -26.05 -21.13 -4.18
C ALA A 120 -25.02 -20.32 -3.38
N PHE A 121 -23.77 -20.81 -3.27
CA PHE A 121 -22.73 -20.25 -2.42
C PHE A 121 -21.53 -19.75 -3.25
N THR A 122 -21.13 -18.50 -3.03
CA THR A 122 -19.96 -17.88 -3.69
C THR A 122 -18.89 -17.56 -2.65
N VAL A 123 -17.67 -18.10 -2.82
CA VAL A 123 -16.55 -17.76 -1.93
C VAL A 123 -16.07 -16.34 -2.21
N VAL A 124 -16.30 -15.45 -1.24
CA VAL A 124 -15.84 -14.05 -1.26
C VAL A 124 -14.39 -13.94 -0.81
N ARG A 125 -13.98 -14.77 0.16
CA ARG A 125 -12.63 -14.73 0.73
C ARG A 125 -12.19 -16.11 1.23
N LYS A 126 -10.95 -16.51 0.95
CA LYS A 126 -10.25 -17.66 1.55
C LYS A 126 -8.95 -17.18 2.19
N SER A 127 -8.79 -17.43 3.47
CA SER A 127 -7.57 -17.10 4.25
C SER A 127 -7.03 -18.35 4.93
N PHE A 128 -5.80 -18.32 5.40
CA PHE A 128 -5.21 -19.39 6.24
C PHE A 128 -4.84 -18.81 7.61
N ASP A 129 -5.14 -19.55 8.68
CA ASP A 129 -4.79 -19.20 10.06
C ASP A 129 -4.10 -20.39 10.72
N ALA A 130 -2.86 -20.19 11.17
CA ALA A 130 -1.99 -21.23 11.76
C ALA A 130 -1.69 -21.02 13.25
N ARG A 131 -2.29 -20.00 13.89
CA ARG A 131 -1.90 -19.54 15.25
C ARG A 131 -2.42 -20.43 16.40
N LYS A 132 -3.15 -21.50 16.08
CA LYS A 132 -3.69 -22.53 16.98
C LYS A 132 -3.76 -23.83 16.17
N GLU A 133 -4.92 -24.48 16.12
CA GLU A 133 -5.25 -25.47 15.09
C GLU A 133 -5.17 -24.80 13.70
N PRO A 134 -4.30 -25.26 12.79
CA PRO A 134 -4.22 -24.70 11.45
C PRO A 134 -5.49 -24.97 10.65
N LYS A 135 -6.01 -23.94 9.98
CA LYS A 135 -7.23 -24.05 9.17
C LYS A 135 -7.36 -22.97 8.12
N PHE A 136 -8.14 -23.27 7.08
CA PHE A 136 -8.65 -22.27 6.18
C PHE A 136 -9.86 -21.57 6.81
N VAL A 137 -9.96 -20.27 6.55
CA VAL A 137 -11.01 -19.40 7.09
C VAL A 137 -11.65 -18.64 5.94
N TYR A 138 -12.95 -18.87 5.76
CA TYR A 138 -13.72 -18.41 4.62
C TYR A 138 -14.68 -17.27 4.97
N ILE A 139 -15.02 -16.49 3.94
CA ILE A 139 -16.22 -15.66 3.85
C ILE A 139 -16.95 -16.09 2.57
N VAL A 140 -18.26 -16.35 2.69
CA VAL A 140 -19.13 -16.88 1.63
C VAL A 140 -20.37 -16.00 1.54
N ASP A 141 -20.78 -15.68 0.32
CA ASP A 141 -22.08 -15.09 0.01
C ASP A 141 -23.06 -16.22 -0.38
N MET A 142 -24.20 -16.26 0.28
CA MET A 142 -25.32 -17.17 0.04
C MET A 142 -26.42 -16.43 -0.71
N ASP A 143 -26.71 -16.86 -1.93
CA ASP A 143 -27.80 -16.32 -2.77
C ASP A 143 -29.11 -17.03 -2.41
N VAL A 144 -30.04 -16.32 -1.77
CA VAL A 144 -31.18 -16.94 -1.07
C VAL A 144 -32.23 -17.48 -2.03
N GLU A 145 -32.57 -16.67 -3.04
CA GLU A 145 -33.51 -17.03 -4.10
C GLU A 145 -33.03 -18.30 -4.81
N LYS A 146 -31.72 -18.38 -5.10
CA LYS A 146 -31.11 -19.59 -5.66
C LYS A 146 -31.12 -20.78 -4.69
N LEU A 147 -30.79 -20.58 -3.41
CA LEU A 147 -30.77 -21.65 -2.42
C LEU A 147 -32.14 -22.31 -2.24
N VAL A 148 -33.19 -21.52 -2.03
CA VAL A 148 -34.57 -22.03 -1.87
C VAL A 148 -35.09 -22.68 -3.16
N SER A 149 -34.72 -22.16 -4.34
CA SER A 149 -35.10 -22.76 -5.63
C SER A 149 -34.48 -24.14 -5.90
N LEU A 150 -33.39 -24.48 -5.22
CA LEU A 150 -32.64 -25.74 -5.41
C LEU A 150 -32.86 -26.72 -4.25
N GLU A 151 -33.05 -26.24 -3.02
CA GLU A 151 -33.40 -27.04 -1.84
C GLU A 151 -34.42 -26.29 -0.98
N ALA A 152 -35.71 -26.52 -1.26
CA ALA A 152 -36.82 -25.83 -0.61
C ALA A 152 -36.84 -26.00 0.92
N ARG A 153 -36.30 -27.09 1.47
CA ARG A 153 -36.23 -27.31 2.93
C ARG A 153 -35.31 -26.32 3.65
N THR A 154 -34.55 -25.50 2.93
CA THR A 154 -33.78 -24.40 3.55
C THR A 154 -34.66 -23.24 4.02
N GLU A 155 -35.91 -23.13 3.57
CA GLU A 155 -36.81 -22.00 3.86
C GLU A 155 -37.07 -21.80 5.36
N ASP A 156 -37.25 -22.89 6.13
CA ASP A 156 -37.39 -22.87 7.58
C ASP A 156 -36.13 -22.32 8.29
N PHE A 157 -34.95 -22.75 7.84
CA PHE A 157 -33.67 -22.36 8.42
C PHE A 157 -33.34 -20.89 8.12
N ILE A 158 -33.67 -20.42 6.91
CA ILE A 158 -33.57 -19.01 6.53
C ILE A 158 -34.57 -18.16 7.32
N SER A 159 -35.78 -18.68 7.59
CA SER A 159 -36.76 -18.03 8.47
C SER A 159 -36.23 -17.83 9.89
N MET A 160 -35.49 -18.81 10.43
CA MET A 160 -34.86 -18.73 11.75
C MET A 160 -33.56 -17.90 11.77
N LEU A 161 -32.88 -17.73 10.63
CA LEU A 161 -31.57 -17.06 10.56
C LEU A 161 -31.62 -15.59 11.03
N GLU A 162 -30.74 -15.20 11.95
CA GLU A 162 -30.65 -13.83 12.49
C GLU A 162 -29.28 -13.16 12.21
N PRO A 163 -29.23 -11.84 11.95
CA PRO A 163 -27.98 -11.12 11.76
C PRO A 163 -27.10 -11.08 13.02
N ARG A 164 -25.88 -11.59 12.91
CA ARG A 164 -24.86 -11.63 13.97
C ARG A 164 -23.60 -10.92 13.45
N VAL A 165 -23.39 -9.66 13.84
CA VAL A 165 -22.37 -8.75 13.24
C VAL A 165 -20.97 -9.39 13.17
N GLY A 166 -20.39 -9.39 11.96
CA GLY A 166 -19.12 -10.02 11.63
C GLY A 166 -19.13 -11.55 11.64
N LEU A 167 -20.30 -12.20 11.57
CA LEU A 167 -20.48 -13.66 11.46
C LEU A 167 -21.55 -14.01 10.42
N VAL A 168 -22.71 -13.37 10.49
CA VAL A 168 -23.87 -13.55 9.61
C VAL A 168 -24.46 -12.17 9.33
N GLU A 169 -24.40 -11.69 8.09
CA GLU A 169 -24.81 -10.33 7.72
C GLU A 169 -25.72 -10.35 6.48
N HIS A 170 -26.93 -9.79 6.57
CA HIS A 170 -27.86 -9.73 5.42
C HIS A 170 -27.53 -8.55 4.52
N MET A 171 -27.62 -8.76 3.21
CA MET A 171 -27.39 -7.80 2.14
C MET A 171 -28.62 -7.81 1.21
N PRO A 172 -29.69 -7.05 1.53
CA PRO A 172 -30.98 -7.08 0.84
C PRO A 172 -30.96 -6.54 -0.60
N HIS A 173 -29.80 -6.09 -1.09
CA HIS A 173 -29.58 -5.75 -2.49
C HIS A 173 -28.34 -6.52 -2.97
N ARG A 174 -28.49 -7.25 -4.08
CA ARG A 174 -27.38 -7.96 -4.73
C ARG A 174 -26.30 -6.93 -5.08
N LYS A 175 -25.08 -7.06 -4.54
CA LYS A 175 -23.98 -6.19 -4.95
C LYS A 175 -23.57 -6.53 -6.38
N ILE A 176 -24.16 -5.83 -7.34
CA ILE A 176 -23.59 -5.65 -8.67
C ILE A 176 -22.31 -4.80 -8.47
N SER A 177 -21.25 -5.45 -8.02
CA SER A 177 -19.92 -4.87 -8.01
C SER A 177 -19.42 -4.97 -9.43
N GLU A 178 -19.66 -3.91 -10.18
CA GLU A 178 -19.26 -3.79 -11.58
C GLU A 178 -17.72 -3.71 -11.72
N ASP A 179 -17.24 -3.79 -12.96
CA ASP A 179 -15.85 -3.45 -13.27
C ASP A 179 -15.72 -1.93 -13.49
N LEU A 180 -14.53 -1.37 -13.27
CA LEU A 180 -14.30 0.08 -13.34
C LEU A 180 -14.76 0.69 -14.68
N ILE A 181 -14.55 -0.02 -15.78
CA ILE A 181 -14.94 0.44 -17.11
C ILE A 181 -16.47 0.57 -17.25
N ASN A 182 -17.24 -0.34 -16.64
CA ASN A 182 -18.71 -0.21 -16.59
C ASN A 182 -19.12 0.99 -15.72
N LEU A 183 -18.46 1.18 -14.57
CA LEU A 183 -18.71 2.32 -13.67
C LEU A 183 -18.45 3.67 -14.37
N VAL A 184 -17.42 3.76 -15.22
CA VAL A 184 -17.14 4.95 -16.05
C VAL A 184 -18.14 5.07 -17.22
N HIS A 185 -18.51 3.98 -17.88
CA HIS A 185 -19.59 3.99 -18.89
C HIS A 185 -20.94 4.44 -18.31
N ASP A 186 -21.22 4.16 -17.04
CA ASP A 186 -22.43 4.65 -16.36
C ASP A 186 -22.37 6.16 -16.10
N CYS A 187 -21.18 6.71 -15.81
CA CYS A 187 -20.99 8.17 -15.68
C CYS A 187 -21.30 8.90 -17.01
N LYS A 188 -20.96 8.29 -18.15
CA LYS A 188 -21.26 8.80 -19.50
C LYS A 188 -22.75 8.90 -19.84
N LYS A 189 -23.66 8.20 -19.14
CA LYS A 189 -25.10 8.17 -19.45
C LYS A 189 -25.92 9.24 -18.74
N ILE A 190 -25.37 9.83 -17.68
CA ILE A 190 -26.05 10.82 -16.82
C ILE A 190 -26.49 12.13 -17.56
N PRO A 191 -25.90 12.56 -18.71
CA PRO A 191 -26.37 13.76 -19.41
C PRO A 191 -27.81 13.73 -19.93
N GLU A 192 -28.37 12.57 -20.30
CA GLU A 192 -29.63 12.52 -21.07
C GLU A 192 -30.90 12.40 -20.21
N ASP A 193 -30.91 11.55 -19.17
CA ASP A 193 -32.11 11.27 -18.37
C ASP A 193 -32.47 12.38 -17.36
N THR A 194 -31.57 13.33 -17.10
CA THR A 194 -31.75 14.34 -16.02
C THR A 194 -32.70 15.49 -16.41
N ILE A 195 -33.29 15.49 -17.63
CA ILE A 195 -34.30 16.47 -18.07
C ILE A 195 -35.72 15.85 -18.11
N ARG A 196 -36.09 15.09 -17.07
CA ARG A 196 -37.46 14.60 -16.87
C ARG A 196 -37.93 14.71 -15.41
N SER A 197 -38.21 15.94 -14.98
CA SER A 197 -39.00 16.22 -13.79
C SER A 197 -40.33 16.89 -14.17
N GLU A 198 -41.40 16.34 -13.60
CA GLU A 198 -42.72 16.91 -13.32
C GLU A 198 -43.09 18.25 -14.00
N GLY A 199 -43.89 18.20 -15.07
CA GLY A 199 -44.41 19.39 -15.75
C GLY A 199 -45.27 19.05 -16.97
N GLY A 200 -46.55 18.71 -16.75
CA GLY A 200 -47.44 18.23 -17.81
C GLY A 200 -48.04 19.32 -18.69
N HIS A 201 -47.39 19.68 -19.80
CA HIS A 201 -48.06 20.32 -20.95
C HIS A 201 -47.48 19.85 -22.29
N LYS A 202 -48.35 19.38 -23.20
CA LYS A 202 -47.98 19.12 -24.60
C LYS A 202 -48.03 20.42 -25.39
N ILE A 203 -46.92 20.82 -25.99
CA ILE A 203 -46.87 21.75 -27.12
C ILE A 203 -46.28 20.98 -28.31
N TYR A 204 -46.86 21.17 -29.49
CA TYR A 204 -46.47 20.50 -30.73
C TYR A 204 -45.68 21.46 -31.63
N SER A 205 -44.80 20.88 -32.45
CA SER A 205 -44.09 21.50 -33.60
C SER A 205 -42.84 22.34 -33.27
N PRO A 206 -41.86 22.42 -34.20
CA PRO A 206 -41.55 21.51 -35.32
C PRO A 206 -40.11 20.94 -35.27
N SER A 207 -39.87 19.93 -36.09
CA SER A 207 -38.54 19.40 -36.39
C SER A 207 -37.64 20.45 -37.05
N GLY A 208 -36.43 20.71 -36.53
CA GLY A 208 -35.52 21.64 -37.22
C GLY A 208 -34.22 22.09 -36.54
N ILE A 209 -33.73 21.46 -35.45
CA ILE A 209 -32.42 21.82 -34.86
C ILE A 209 -31.60 20.54 -34.60
N SER A 210 -30.88 20.10 -35.64
CA SER A 210 -29.76 19.15 -35.51
C SER A 210 -28.46 19.85 -35.89
N ASN A 211 -27.36 19.49 -35.20
CA ASN A 211 -25.98 19.87 -35.51
C ASN A 211 -25.62 21.38 -35.45
N MET A 212 -25.60 21.99 -34.25
CA MET A 212 -24.74 23.16 -33.97
C MET A 212 -23.84 23.03 -32.73
N TYR A 213 -23.63 21.80 -32.21
CA TYR A 213 -22.64 21.50 -31.17
C TYR A 213 -21.65 20.42 -31.64
N GLN A 214 -20.76 20.80 -32.54
CA GLN A 214 -19.49 20.11 -32.80
C GLN A 214 -18.35 21.13 -32.78
N THR A 215 -17.12 20.67 -32.49
CA THR A 215 -15.86 21.43 -32.32
C THR A 215 -15.49 21.96 -30.92
N ALA A 216 -16.11 21.44 -29.85
CA ALA A 216 -15.40 21.39 -28.56
C ALA A 216 -14.17 20.48 -28.71
N THR A 217 -12.95 21.04 -28.68
CA THR A 217 -11.71 20.27 -28.76
C THR A 217 -11.52 19.45 -27.50
N LYS A 218 -11.30 18.13 -27.63
CA LYS A 218 -11.01 17.26 -26.49
C LYS A 218 -9.80 17.77 -25.70
N PRO A 219 -9.89 17.90 -24.36
CA PRO A 219 -8.77 18.34 -23.56
C PRO A 219 -7.61 17.35 -23.66
N LYS A 220 -6.41 17.87 -23.87
CA LYS A 220 -5.15 17.14 -24.00
C LYS A 220 -4.53 17.01 -22.62
N ILE A 221 -4.43 15.78 -22.11
CA ILE A 221 -3.88 15.53 -20.78
C ILE A 221 -2.60 14.72 -20.90
N ALA A 222 -1.50 15.24 -20.35
CA ALA A 222 -0.28 14.46 -20.17
C ALA A 222 -0.40 13.64 -18.88
N VAL A 223 0.00 12.38 -18.91
CA VAL A 223 0.16 11.53 -17.73
C VAL A 223 1.61 11.06 -17.70
N VAL A 224 2.37 11.47 -16.68
CA VAL A 224 3.82 11.27 -16.63
C VAL A 224 4.17 10.12 -15.67
N GLY A 225 4.59 8.98 -16.24
CA GLY A 225 4.93 7.73 -15.56
C GLY A 225 3.88 6.63 -15.75
N SER A 226 4.30 5.44 -16.22
CA SER A 226 3.41 4.29 -16.45
C SER A 226 3.28 3.35 -15.23
N GLY A 227 3.60 3.84 -14.03
CA GLY A 227 3.20 3.18 -12.78
C GLY A 227 1.66 3.16 -12.66
N PRO A 228 1.06 2.28 -11.83
CA PRO A 228 -0.39 2.10 -11.87
C PRO A 228 -1.25 3.30 -11.46
N SER A 229 -0.70 4.32 -10.79
CA SER A 229 -1.35 5.64 -10.70
C SER A 229 -1.58 6.23 -12.10
N GLY A 230 -0.53 6.32 -12.93
CA GLY A 230 -0.63 6.81 -14.30
C GLY A 230 -1.47 5.91 -15.22
N LEU A 231 -1.37 4.58 -15.08
CA LEU A 231 -2.21 3.66 -15.88
C LEU A 231 -3.71 3.84 -15.59
N PHE A 232 -4.10 4.06 -14.32
CA PHE A 232 -5.52 4.23 -13.96
C PHE A 232 -6.02 5.65 -14.18
N ALA A 233 -5.18 6.68 -14.02
CA ALA A 233 -5.49 8.03 -14.48
C ALA A 233 -5.75 8.01 -16.00
N SER A 234 -4.86 7.40 -16.78
CA SER A 234 -5.01 7.26 -18.24
C SER A 234 -6.28 6.51 -18.63
N LEU A 235 -6.61 5.42 -17.91
CA LEU A 235 -7.82 4.63 -18.15
C LEU A 235 -9.09 5.47 -17.94
N VAL A 236 -9.21 6.15 -16.79
CA VAL A 236 -10.39 6.97 -16.48
C VAL A 236 -10.50 8.17 -17.41
N LEU A 237 -9.40 8.87 -17.70
CA LEU A 237 -9.40 10.02 -18.60
C LEU A 237 -9.78 9.66 -20.04
N ALA A 238 -9.24 8.57 -20.58
CA ALA A 238 -9.57 8.09 -21.91
C ALA A 238 -11.00 7.56 -22.00
N GLU A 239 -11.47 6.81 -20.98
CA GLU A 239 -12.86 6.36 -20.90
C GLU A 239 -13.85 7.50 -20.69
N LEU A 240 -13.46 8.64 -20.11
CA LEU A 240 -14.27 9.87 -20.06
C LEU A 240 -14.10 10.76 -21.31
N GLY A 241 -13.22 10.38 -22.24
CA GLY A 241 -13.14 10.96 -23.58
C GLY A 241 -12.04 12.00 -23.80
N ALA A 242 -11.20 12.29 -22.81
CA ALA A 242 -10.01 13.15 -22.95
C ALA A 242 -9.01 12.59 -23.99
N ASN A 243 -8.15 13.45 -24.51
CA ASN A 243 -7.03 13.07 -25.38
C ASN A 243 -5.77 12.86 -24.53
N VAL A 244 -5.43 11.61 -24.23
CA VAL A 244 -4.37 11.28 -23.24
C VAL A 244 -3.06 10.91 -23.93
N THR A 245 -1.95 11.53 -23.50
CA THR A 245 -0.59 11.03 -23.75
C THR A 245 0.02 10.51 -22.46
N LEU A 246 0.30 9.20 -22.39
CA LEU A 246 1.01 8.55 -21.30
C LEU A 246 2.50 8.51 -21.61
N ILE A 247 3.29 9.33 -20.92
CA ILE A 247 4.72 9.53 -21.15
C ILE A 247 5.51 8.68 -20.13
N GLU A 248 6.46 7.87 -20.58
CA GLU A 248 7.26 6.98 -19.74
C GLU A 248 8.74 7.04 -20.11
N ARG A 249 9.57 7.38 -19.12
CA ARG A 249 11.04 7.46 -19.25
C ARG A 249 11.70 6.09 -19.41
N GLY A 250 11.11 5.05 -18.81
CA GLY A 250 11.53 3.67 -18.99
C GLY A 250 11.08 3.04 -20.32
N GLN A 251 11.47 1.80 -20.53
CA GLN A 251 11.07 0.99 -21.69
C GLN A 251 9.80 0.16 -21.42
N PRO A 252 9.15 -0.47 -22.42
CA PRO A 252 8.05 -1.40 -22.18
C PRO A 252 8.48 -2.58 -21.29
N VAL A 253 7.59 -3.10 -20.44
CA VAL A 253 7.92 -4.14 -19.44
C VAL A 253 8.57 -5.42 -20.03
N GLU A 254 8.29 -5.73 -21.29
CA GLU A 254 8.90 -6.81 -22.07
C GLU A 254 10.39 -6.57 -22.35
N GLN A 255 10.75 -5.32 -22.62
CA GLN A 255 12.14 -4.88 -22.74
C GLN A 255 12.78 -4.81 -21.35
N ARG A 256 12.09 -4.25 -20.33
CA ARG A 256 12.56 -4.24 -18.94
C ARG A 256 12.96 -5.63 -18.43
N GLY A 257 12.24 -6.68 -18.84
CA GLY A 257 12.61 -8.08 -18.53
C GLY A 257 13.94 -8.53 -19.15
N ARG A 258 14.27 -8.07 -20.36
CA ARG A 258 15.60 -8.26 -20.99
C ARG A 258 16.66 -7.40 -20.31
N ASP A 259 16.32 -6.17 -19.94
CA ASP A 259 17.24 -5.21 -19.31
C ASP A 259 17.67 -5.67 -17.90
N ILE A 260 16.73 -6.21 -17.11
CA ILE A 260 17.02 -6.88 -15.83
C ILE A 260 17.89 -8.13 -16.06
N GLY A 261 17.70 -8.85 -17.17
CA GLY A 261 18.60 -9.92 -17.59
C GLY A 261 20.02 -9.42 -17.90
N ALA A 262 20.15 -8.28 -18.59
CA ALA A 262 21.43 -7.63 -18.88
C ALA A 262 22.11 -7.09 -17.61
N LEU A 263 21.35 -6.60 -16.62
CA LEU A 263 21.86 -6.28 -15.29
C LEU A 263 22.45 -7.53 -14.61
N VAL A 264 21.70 -8.64 -14.59
CA VAL A 264 22.14 -9.89 -13.94
C VAL A 264 23.34 -10.55 -14.62
N VAL A 265 23.46 -10.46 -15.95
CA VAL A 265 24.53 -11.12 -16.72
C VAL A 265 25.73 -10.22 -17.01
N ARG A 266 25.52 -8.91 -17.19
CA ARG A 266 26.54 -7.94 -17.65
C ARG A 266 26.78 -6.78 -16.68
N ARG A 267 26.11 -6.75 -15.51
CA ARG A 267 26.18 -5.66 -14.51
C ARG A 267 25.75 -4.28 -15.04
N MET A 268 24.99 -4.22 -16.13
CA MET A 268 24.50 -2.96 -16.72
C MET A 268 23.12 -2.60 -16.17
N LEU A 269 23.03 -1.49 -15.42
CA LEU A 269 21.77 -0.98 -14.88
C LEU A 269 21.02 -0.11 -15.89
N GLN A 270 19.71 -0.34 -16.03
CA GLN A 270 18.75 0.58 -16.64
C GLN A 270 17.88 1.18 -15.53
N THR A 271 17.76 2.51 -15.49
CA THR A 271 17.42 3.26 -14.25
C THR A 271 15.92 3.42 -13.94
N GLU A 272 15.01 2.77 -14.68
CA GLU A 272 13.66 3.33 -14.94
C GLU A 272 12.46 2.35 -14.77
N SER A 273 12.14 1.81 -13.56
CA SER A 273 10.96 0.89 -13.36
C SER A 273 10.50 0.50 -11.92
N ASN A 274 9.21 0.65 -11.55
CA ASN A 274 8.54 0.12 -10.30
C ASN A 274 6.98 -0.10 -10.43
N PHE A 275 6.23 -0.66 -9.43
CA PHE A 275 4.81 -1.16 -9.60
C PHE A 275 3.79 -1.15 -8.40
N CYS A 276 2.46 -1.23 -8.69
CA CYS A 276 1.30 -1.10 -7.75
C CYS A 276 -0.04 -1.90 -8.12
N PHE A 277 -1.19 -1.63 -7.43
CA PHE A 277 -2.59 -2.22 -7.35
C PHE A 277 -3.64 -1.07 -7.03
N GLY A 278 -4.95 -1.19 -6.65
CA GLY A 278 -5.76 -2.33 -6.14
C GLY A 278 -7.34 -2.40 -6.08
N GLU A 279 -8.22 -1.44 -6.43
CA GLU A 279 -9.67 -1.79 -6.69
C GLU A 279 -9.87 -2.44 -8.08
N VAL A 280 -9.26 -1.83 -9.10
CA VAL A 280 -8.11 -2.34 -9.88
C VAL A 280 -7.83 -3.86 -9.81
N LEU A 281 -7.98 -4.56 -8.68
CA LEU A 281 -8.03 -6.03 -8.59
C LEU A 281 -8.94 -6.68 -9.65
N LYS A 282 -10.14 -6.12 -9.90
CA LYS A 282 -11.05 -6.64 -10.95
C LYS A 282 -10.53 -6.36 -12.35
N THR A 283 -10.10 -5.12 -12.58
CA THR A 283 -9.47 -4.66 -13.81
C THR A 283 -8.19 -5.44 -14.13
N PHE A 284 -7.42 -5.84 -13.12
CA PHE A 284 -6.27 -6.73 -13.22
C PHE A 284 -6.66 -8.14 -13.66
N VAL A 285 -7.75 -8.71 -13.13
CA VAL A 285 -8.30 -9.99 -13.62
C VAL A 285 -8.78 -9.87 -15.06
N ARG A 286 -9.44 -8.77 -15.44
CA ARG A 286 -9.83 -8.46 -16.83
C ARG A 286 -8.62 -8.41 -17.77
N PHE A 287 -7.48 -7.89 -17.31
CA PHE A 287 -6.22 -7.88 -18.07
C PHE A 287 -5.36 -9.15 -17.88
N GLY A 288 -5.88 -10.22 -17.25
CA GLY A 288 -5.25 -11.55 -17.25
C GLY A 288 -4.62 -12.00 -15.93
N ALA A 289 -4.86 -11.30 -14.82
CA ALA A 289 -4.48 -11.79 -13.49
C ALA A 289 -5.32 -13.02 -13.07
N PRO A 290 -4.77 -13.95 -12.26
CA PRO A 290 -5.52 -15.11 -11.80
C PRO A 290 -6.71 -14.71 -10.92
N LYS A 291 -7.91 -15.24 -11.18
CA LYS A 291 -9.16 -14.96 -10.43
C LYS A 291 -9.00 -15.07 -8.89
N GLY A 292 -8.09 -15.92 -8.42
CA GLY A 292 -7.77 -16.06 -7.00
C GLY A 292 -7.33 -14.78 -6.29
N ILE A 293 -6.84 -13.74 -6.98
CA ILE A 293 -6.51 -12.46 -6.31
C ILE A 293 -7.75 -11.72 -5.78
N LEU A 294 -8.96 -12.08 -6.22
CA LEU A 294 -10.22 -11.55 -5.69
C LEU A 294 -10.63 -12.22 -4.38
N VAL A 295 -10.16 -13.46 -4.14
CA VAL A 295 -10.59 -14.34 -3.04
C VAL A 295 -9.50 -14.48 -1.97
N ASN A 296 -8.22 -14.51 -2.37
CA ASN A 296 -7.11 -14.80 -1.47
C ASN A 296 -6.95 -13.71 -0.40
N GLY A 297 -6.90 -14.12 0.87
CA GLY A 297 -6.87 -13.21 2.01
C GLY A 297 -5.65 -12.29 2.05
N LYS A 298 -4.54 -12.74 1.45
CA LYS A 298 -3.33 -11.97 1.16
C LYS A 298 -3.04 -12.16 -0.34
N PRO A 299 -3.62 -11.34 -1.24
CA PRO A 299 -3.51 -11.58 -2.68
C PRO A 299 -2.08 -11.32 -3.15
N HIS A 300 -1.59 -12.18 -4.05
CA HIS A 300 -0.24 -12.11 -4.62
C HIS A 300 -0.31 -12.43 -6.11
N LEU A 301 0.22 -11.54 -6.94
CA LEU A 301 0.25 -11.73 -8.40
C LEU A 301 1.55 -12.42 -8.84
N GLY A 302 2.68 -11.92 -8.35
CA GLY A 302 4.03 -12.35 -8.76
C GLY A 302 4.50 -11.74 -10.08
N THR A 303 5.80 -11.50 -10.18
CA THR A 303 6.43 -10.78 -11.30
C THR A 303 6.16 -11.42 -12.67
N ASP A 304 6.09 -12.76 -12.73
CA ASP A 304 5.78 -13.54 -13.93
C ASP A 304 4.36 -13.34 -14.47
N LYS A 305 3.39 -12.97 -13.62
CA LYS A 305 2.00 -12.69 -14.04
C LYS A 305 1.75 -11.21 -14.28
N LEU A 306 2.58 -10.33 -13.72
CA LEU A 306 2.50 -8.89 -13.91
C LEU A 306 2.90 -8.45 -15.33
N ILE A 307 3.91 -9.08 -15.94
CA ILE A 307 4.38 -8.78 -17.30
C ILE A 307 3.25 -8.88 -18.36
N PRO A 308 2.53 -10.01 -18.51
CA PRO A 308 1.45 -10.10 -19.50
C PRO A 308 0.23 -9.24 -19.15
N LEU A 309 -0.05 -9.01 -17.86
CA LEU A 309 -1.13 -8.13 -17.41
C LEU A 309 -0.93 -6.71 -17.93
N LEU A 310 0.25 -6.14 -17.72
CA LEU A 310 0.57 -4.78 -18.16
C LEU A 310 0.54 -4.64 -19.68
N ARG A 311 0.92 -5.69 -20.43
CA ARG A 311 0.76 -5.71 -21.90
C ARG A 311 -0.69 -5.53 -22.30
N ASN A 312 -1.59 -6.33 -21.72
CA ASN A 312 -3.01 -6.30 -22.01
C ASN A 312 -3.64 -4.96 -21.58
N PHE A 313 -3.20 -4.39 -20.46
CA PHE A 313 -3.61 -3.07 -19.98
C PHE A 313 -3.27 -1.98 -21.01
N ARG A 314 -2.00 -1.91 -21.44
CA ARG A 314 -1.56 -0.91 -22.43
C ARG A 314 -2.25 -1.08 -23.77
N GLN A 315 -2.43 -2.32 -24.25
CA GLN A 315 -3.15 -2.58 -25.49
C GLN A 315 -4.59 -2.06 -25.41
N HIS A 316 -5.25 -2.20 -24.26
CA HIS A 316 -6.58 -1.63 -24.06
C HIS A 316 -6.56 -0.09 -24.02
N LEU A 317 -5.58 0.55 -23.37
CA LEU A 317 -5.39 2.01 -23.44
C LEU A 317 -5.18 2.49 -24.88
N GLN A 318 -4.35 1.81 -25.66
CA GLN A 318 -4.13 2.12 -27.08
C GLN A 318 -5.41 1.94 -27.91
N ASN A 319 -6.21 0.92 -27.62
CA ASN A 319 -7.53 0.72 -28.25
C ASN A 319 -8.56 1.81 -27.85
N LEU A 320 -8.37 2.50 -26.72
CA LEU A 320 -9.14 3.70 -26.32
C LEU A 320 -8.60 5.00 -26.95
N GLY A 321 -7.52 4.93 -27.73
CA GLY A 321 -6.87 6.09 -28.36
C GLY A 321 -5.81 6.79 -27.51
N VAL A 322 -5.35 6.19 -26.41
CA VAL A 322 -4.24 6.73 -25.61
C VAL A 322 -2.93 6.58 -26.37
N THR A 323 -2.22 7.69 -26.56
CA THR A 323 -0.84 7.69 -27.08
C THR A 323 0.10 7.28 -25.94
N ILE A 324 0.99 6.30 -26.14
CA ILE A 324 1.90 5.82 -25.09
C ILE A 324 3.35 5.94 -25.57
N GLU A 325 4.07 6.87 -24.95
CA GLU A 325 5.41 7.31 -25.34
C GLU A 325 6.46 6.73 -24.39
N PHE A 326 7.04 5.57 -24.77
CA PHE A 326 8.12 4.91 -24.02
C PHE A 326 9.50 5.44 -24.40
N GLY A 327 10.43 5.43 -23.44
CA GLY A 327 11.77 5.99 -23.63
C GLY A 327 11.77 7.51 -23.74
N LYS A 328 10.75 8.20 -23.20
CA LYS A 328 10.61 9.65 -23.20
C LYS A 328 10.62 10.19 -21.77
N ARG A 329 11.65 10.93 -21.39
CA ARG A 329 11.77 11.58 -20.07
C ARG A 329 11.24 13.00 -20.14
N VAL A 330 10.32 13.35 -19.25
CA VAL A 330 9.98 14.77 -18.98
C VAL A 330 11.15 15.37 -18.20
N ASP A 331 11.77 16.40 -18.78
CA ASP A 331 12.91 17.12 -18.20
C ASP A 331 12.50 18.46 -17.56
N ASP A 332 11.32 18.98 -17.87
CA ASP A 332 10.84 20.31 -17.46
C ASP A 332 9.30 20.42 -17.60
N LEU A 333 8.70 21.37 -16.90
CA LEU A 333 7.33 21.84 -17.15
C LEU A 333 7.33 23.04 -18.10
N LEU A 334 6.24 23.23 -18.84
CA LEU A 334 5.96 24.47 -19.54
C LEU A 334 4.95 25.25 -18.70
N VAL A 335 5.35 26.42 -18.19
CA VAL A 335 4.54 27.24 -17.27
C VAL A 335 4.35 28.64 -17.84
N GLU A 336 3.09 29.08 -17.90
CA GLU A 336 2.66 30.42 -18.31
C GLU A 336 1.67 30.92 -17.24
N ASP A 337 1.82 32.16 -16.75
CA ASP A 337 0.96 32.78 -15.71
C ASP A 337 0.64 31.89 -14.48
N ALA A 338 1.65 31.16 -13.98
CA ALA A 338 1.55 30.18 -12.89
C ALA A 338 0.55 29.02 -13.15
N HIS A 339 0.42 28.62 -14.42
CA HIS A 339 -0.35 27.48 -14.90
C HIS A 339 0.52 26.60 -15.80
N VAL A 340 0.43 25.27 -15.66
CA VAL A 340 1.15 24.32 -16.53
C VAL A 340 0.42 24.15 -17.86
N VAL A 341 1.02 24.64 -18.93
CA VAL A 341 0.52 24.55 -20.31
C VAL A 341 1.17 23.41 -21.12
N GLY A 342 1.97 22.56 -20.47
CA GLY A 342 2.58 21.40 -21.10
C GLY A 342 3.85 20.88 -20.44
N VAL A 343 4.60 20.07 -21.19
CA VAL A 343 5.85 19.43 -20.74
C VAL A 343 6.96 19.55 -21.77
N LYS A 344 8.20 19.51 -21.29
CA LYS A 344 9.41 19.45 -22.10
C LYS A 344 10.03 18.05 -22.00
N VAL A 345 10.25 17.42 -23.14
CA VAL A 345 10.46 15.97 -23.27
C VAL A 345 11.73 15.67 -24.06
N THR A 346 12.53 14.72 -23.58
CA THR A 346 13.77 14.26 -24.20
C THR A 346 13.74 12.74 -24.34
N ASP A 347 14.30 12.19 -25.41
CA ASP A 347 14.54 10.75 -25.53
C ASP A 347 15.50 10.27 -24.42
N SER A 348 15.14 9.24 -23.67
CA SER A 348 15.93 8.71 -22.55
C SER A 348 17.32 8.19 -22.94
N GLY A 349 17.57 7.96 -24.24
CA GLY A 349 18.90 7.65 -24.78
C GLY A 349 19.78 8.89 -25.04
N ASP A 350 19.20 10.08 -25.18
CA ASP A 350 19.95 11.33 -25.37
C ASP A 350 20.42 11.88 -24.01
N SER A 351 21.65 11.49 -23.66
CA SER A 351 22.33 11.96 -22.44
C SER A 351 22.80 13.42 -22.53
N LEU A 352 22.85 14.01 -23.74
CA LEU A 352 23.23 15.41 -23.96
C LEU A 352 22.03 16.36 -23.91
N ARG A 353 20.79 15.83 -23.87
CA ARG A 353 19.52 16.57 -23.97
C ARG A 353 19.41 17.45 -25.23
N SER A 354 20.16 17.10 -26.27
CA SER A 354 20.21 17.83 -27.54
C SER A 354 18.87 17.84 -28.30
N ASN A 355 18.13 16.73 -28.26
CA ASN A 355 16.91 16.54 -29.05
C ASN A 355 15.63 16.80 -28.25
N CYS A 356 15.61 17.92 -27.52
CA CYS A 356 14.56 18.25 -26.54
C CYS A 356 13.34 18.91 -27.20
N GLN A 357 12.13 18.39 -26.90
CA GLN A 357 10.87 18.78 -27.52
C GLN A 357 9.94 19.48 -26.52
N LYS A 358 9.07 20.37 -27.01
CA LYS A 358 8.00 21.01 -26.21
C LYS A 358 6.64 20.47 -26.67
N TRP A 359 5.85 19.90 -25.75
CA TRP A 359 4.52 19.36 -26.04
C TRP A 359 3.48 20.07 -25.16
N GLY A 360 2.49 20.72 -25.78
CA GLY A 360 1.45 21.49 -25.08
C GLY A 360 0.25 20.64 -24.66
N TYR A 361 -0.21 20.84 -23.42
CA TYR A 361 -1.30 20.10 -22.77
C TYR A 361 -2.12 21.03 -21.88
N ASP A 362 -3.41 20.73 -21.73
CA ASP A 362 -4.34 21.51 -20.91
C ASP A 362 -4.24 21.14 -19.41
N ALA A 363 -3.69 19.97 -19.07
CA ALA A 363 -3.25 19.61 -17.72
C ALA A 363 -2.19 18.49 -17.72
N VAL A 364 -1.45 18.36 -16.62
CA VAL A 364 -0.37 17.38 -16.43
C VAL A 364 -0.56 16.58 -15.14
N VAL A 365 -0.85 15.28 -15.26
CA VAL A 365 -0.93 14.32 -14.15
C VAL A 365 0.47 13.74 -13.88
N LEU A 366 1.06 14.06 -12.74
CA LEU A 366 2.43 13.70 -12.39
C LEU A 366 2.44 12.41 -11.54
N ALA A 367 2.63 11.27 -12.20
CA ALA A 367 2.52 9.91 -11.65
C ALA A 367 3.89 9.19 -11.50
N VAL A 368 4.97 9.96 -11.35
CA VAL A 368 6.38 9.55 -11.57
C VAL A 368 6.95 8.53 -10.59
N GLY A 369 6.30 8.31 -9.43
CA GLY A 369 6.81 7.43 -8.38
C GLY A 369 7.97 8.01 -7.58
N HIS A 370 8.23 7.43 -6.41
CA HIS A 370 9.08 8.03 -5.37
C HIS A 370 10.60 7.97 -5.60
N SER A 371 11.06 7.44 -6.75
CA SER A 371 12.48 7.41 -7.14
C SER A 371 12.88 8.50 -8.14
N ALA A 372 11.93 9.29 -8.64
CA ALA A 372 12.16 10.37 -9.60
C ALA A 372 12.73 11.64 -8.92
N ARG A 373 13.94 11.52 -8.35
CA ARG A 373 14.62 12.59 -7.59
C ARG A 373 14.86 13.84 -8.44
N ASP A 374 15.14 13.65 -9.72
CA ASP A 374 15.29 14.70 -10.74
C ASP A 374 13.99 15.49 -10.99
N ILE A 375 12.82 14.84 -10.86
CA ILE A 375 11.52 15.53 -10.93
C ILE A 375 11.30 16.41 -9.69
N TYR A 376 11.72 15.99 -8.50
CA TYR A 376 11.63 16.85 -7.30
C TYR A 376 12.54 18.08 -7.39
N GLU A 377 13.75 17.92 -7.93
CA GLU A 377 14.67 19.01 -8.21
C GLU A 377 14.08 20.01 -9.24
N MET A 378 13.45 19.49 -10.30
CA MET A 378 12.72 20.30 -11.28
C MET A 378 11.52 21.04 -10.67
N LEU A 379 10.69 20.38 -9.84
CA LEU A 379 9.53 21.00 -9.21
C LEU A 379 9.90 22.21 -8.33
N LEU A 380 11.02 22.13 -7.58
CA LEU A 380 11.53 23.29 -6.83
C LEU A 380 11.94 24.46 -7.73
N SER A 381 12.49 24.19 -8.93
CA SER A 381 12.86 25.26 -9.87
C SER A 381 11.64 26.01 -10.45
N HIS A 382 10.45 25.40 -10.40
CA HIS A 382 9.16 26.03 -10.73
C HIS A 382 8.43 26.58 -9.48
N ASN A 383 9.08 26.63 -8.31
CA ASN A 383 8.51 27.06 -7.03
C ASN A 383 7.28 26.25 -6.57
N VAL A 384 7.18 24.96 -6.96
CA VAL A 384 6.16 24.06 -6.42
C VAL A 384 6.53 23.68 -4.99
N ASP A 385 5.58 23.78 -4.06
CA ASP A 385 5.80 23.39 -2.67
C ASP A 385 6.14 21.91 -2.57
N LEU A 386 7.18 21.61 -1.80
CA LEU A 386 7.54 20.25 -1.41
C LEU A 386 7.71 20.22 0.11
N VAL A 387 7.00 19.30 0.76
CA VAL A 387 7.04 19.14 2.22
C VAL A 387 7.86 17.89 2.55
N PRO A 388 8.92 17.97 3.38
CA PRO A 388 9.63 16.79 3.89
C PRO A 388 8.65 15.85 4.61
N LYS A 389 8.69 14.56 4.27
CA LYS A 389 7.70 13.59 4.72
C LYS A 389 8.37 12.36 5.32
N ASP A 390 8.16 12.13 6.62
CA ASP A 390 8.63 10.95 7.37
C ASP A 390 8.43 9.63 6.59
N PHE A 391 9.45 8.78 6.63
CA PHE A 391 9.48 7.48 5.97
C PHE A 391 10.22 6.46 6.85
N SER A 392 10.55 5.29 6.32
CA SER A 392 11.32 4.28 7.05
C SER A 392 12.52 3.81 6.23
N VAL A 393 13.63 3.52 6.90
CA VAL A 393 14.84 2.95 6.30
C VAL A 393 15.28 1.72 7.06
N GLY A 394 16.08 0.85 6.44
CA GLY A 394 16.72 -0.24 7.17
C GLY A 394 17.46 -1.19 6.25
N LEU A 395 17.46 -2.46 6.62
CA LEU A 395 18.24 -3.53 5.99
C LEU A 395 17.30 -4.64 5.51
N ARG A 396 17.61 -5.29 4.38
CA ARG A 396 16.87 -6.49 3.97
C ARG A 396 17.37 -7.68 4.81
N ILE A 397 16.47 -8.42 5.46
CA ILE A 397 16.80 -9.71 6.10
C ILE A 397 16.38 -10.85 5.17
N GLU A 398 17.22 -11.88 5.08
CA GLU A 398 16.98 -13.10 4.31
C GLU A 398 17.20 -14.35 5.18
N HIS A 399 16.28 -15.31 5.05
CA HIS A 399 16.27 -16.59 5.74
C HIS A 399 16.00 -17.72 4.75
N PRO A 400 16.44 -18.97 5.01
CA PRO A 400 15.87 -20.13 4.34
C PRO A 400 14.35 -20.19 4.58
N GLN A 401 13.56 -20.29 3.50
CA GLN A 401 12.09 -20.32 3.57
C GLN A 401 11.59 -21.52 4.37
N GLU A 402 12.36 -22.61 4.44
CA GLU A 402 12.04 -23.80 5.23
C GLU A 402 12.07 -23.51 6.74
N VAL A 403 13.00 -22.68 7.23
CA VAL A 403 13.00 -22.18 8.62
C VAL A 403 11.74 -21.37 8.90
N ILE A 404 11.36 -20.44 8.01
CA ILE A 404 10.14 -19.64 8.18
C ILE A 404 8.87 -20.51 8.09
N ASN A 405 8.85 -21.54 7.24
CA ASN A 405 7.76 -22.53 7.20
C ASN A 405 7.65 -23.30 8.52
N SER A 406 8.78 -23.76 9.08
CA SER A 406 8.83 -24.47 10.36
C SER A 406 8.38 -23.60 11.53
N ILE A 407 8.82 -22.34 11.59
CA ILE A 407 8.41 -21.39 12.63
C ILE A 407 6.91 -21.07 12.56
N GLN A 408 6.34 -20.88 11.37
CA GLN A 408 4.93 -20.51 11.22
C GLN A 408 3.95 -21.69 11.33
N TYR A 409 4.36 -22.90 10.91
CA TYR A 409 3.44 -24.03 10.71
C TYR A 409 3.83 -25.34 11.41
N SER A 410 4.99 -25.39 12.07
CA SER A 410 5.50 -26.59 12.75
C SER A 410 5.43 -27.84 11.86
N GLY A 411 4.68 -28.88 12.25
CA GLY A 411 4.54 -30.12 11.47
C GLY A 411 3.90 -29.97 10.09
N LEU A 412 3.21 -28.86 9.79
CA LEU A 412 2.65 -28.58 8.47
C LEU A 412 3.62 -27.86 7.52
N ALA A 413 4.87 -27.60 7.93
CA ALA A 413 5.88 -26.99 7.06
C ALA A 413 6.16 -27.82 5.79
N THR A 414 6.06 -29.14 5.89
CA THR A 414 6.17 -30.10 4.77
C THR A 414 5.05 -29.90 3.74
N GLU A 415 3.84 -29.56 4.17
CA GLU A 415 2.67 -29.34 3.29
C GLU A 415 2.68 -28.02 2.52
N VAL A 416 3.76 -27.23 2.64
CA VAL A 416 4.04 -26.11 1.74
C VAL A 416 4.58 -26.60 0.38
N ARG A 417 5.35 -27.70 0.36
CA ARG A 417 5.93 -28.37 -0.83
C ARG A 417 6.47 -27.38 -1.90
N SER A 418 7.34 -26.43 -1.52
CA SER A 418 7.86 -25.35 -2.40
C SER A 418 6.77 -24.57 -3.17
N GLY A 419 5.67 -24.25 -2.48
CA GLY A 419 4.53 -23.52 -3.02
C GLY A 419 3.54 -24.35 -3.85
N ARG A 420 3.75 -25.67 -3.95
CA ARG A 420 2.84 -26.63 -4.63
C ARG A 420 1.91 -27.39 -3.69
N GLY A 421 2.12 -27.34 -2.38
CA GLY A 421 1.35 -28.13 -1.40
C GLY A 421 0.03 -27.47 -1.00
N LYS A 422 -0.75 -28.13 -0.13
CA LYS A 422 -2.03 -27.58 0.37
C LYS A 422 -1.84 -26.26 1.11
N VAL A 423 -0.75 -26.10 1.86
CA VAL A 423 -0.51 -24.97 2.77
C VAL A 423 0.21 -23.81 2.04
N PRO A 424 -0.20 -22.54 2.24
CA PRO A 424 0.47 -21.39 1.62
C PRO A 424 1.90 -21.20 2.13
N VAL A 425 2.81 -20.76 1.27
CA VAL A 425 4.21 -20.47 1.63
C VAL A 425 4.25 -19.42 2.75
N ALA A 426 4.97 -19.73 3.83
CA ALA A 426 4.88 -19.01 5.09
C ALA A 426 5.33 -17.54 4.98
N ASP A 427 4.50 -16.64 5.48
CA ASP A 427 4.77 -15.21 5.56
C ASP A 427 4.69 -14.69 6.99
N TYR A 428 5.32 -13.54 7.25
CA TYR A 428 5.26 -12.87 8.56
C TYR A 428 4.94 -11.38 8.40
N LYS A 429 4.31 -10.80 9.43
CA LYS A 429 4.25 -9.34 9.64
C LYS A 429 4.55 -9.06 11.10
N LEU A 430 5.66 -8.37 11.33
CA LEU A 430 6.24 -8.05 12.63
C LEU A 430 6.22 -6.54 12.84
N VAL A 431 5.90 -6.08 14.05
CA VAL A 431 5.92 -4.66 14.44
C VAL A 431 6.34 -4.55 15.91
N LYS A 432 7.31 -3.70 16.21
CA LYS A 432 7.73 -3.31 17.55
C LYS A 432 7.85 -1.78 17.63
N TYR A 433 7.82 -1.28 18.85
CA TYR A 433 8.15 0.11 19.16
C TYR A 433 9.37 0.11 20.07
N VAL A 434 10.27 1.07 19.87
CA VAL A 434 11.53 1.21 20.60
C VAL A 434 11.58 2.64 21.15
N GLY A 435 11.55 2.77 22.47
CA GLY A 435 11.45 4.03 23.20
C GLY A 435 11.30 3.76 24.70
N GLY A 436 11.50 4.80 25.52
CA GLY A 436 11.84 4.67 26.94
C GLY A 436 10.91 3.82 27.83
N GLU A 437 11.52 3.09 28.76
CA GLU A 437 10.83 2.50 29.91
C GLU A 437 10.38 3.59 30.90
N GLU A 438 9.44 3.25 31.79
CA GLU A 438 8.93 4.16 32.83
C GLU A 438 9.98 4.42 33.94
N GLY A 439 10.96 5.30 33.68
CA GLY A 439 11.90 5.72 34.73
C GLY A 439 13.00 6.69 34.31
N ASP A 440 13.48 6.63 33.07
CA ASP A 440 14.61 7.47 32.65
C ASP A 440 14.16 8.92 32.36
N THR A 441 14.92 9.89 32.87
CA THR A 441 14.64 11.33 32.77
C THR A 441 15.50 12.03 31.71
N CYS A 442 16.19 11.26 30.88
CA CYS A 442 16.88 11.76 29.69
C CYS A 442 15.90 12.33 28.64
N VAL A 443 16.04 13.61 28.33
CA VAL A 443 15.24 14.31 27.30
C VAL A 443 15.60 13.78 25.91
N GLY A 444 14.60 13.25 25.17
CA GLY A 444 14.75 12.92 23.74
C GLY A 444 14.47 11.47 23.32
N ALA A 445 14.04 10.58 24.21
CA ALA A 445 13.78 9.17 23.89
C ALA A 445 12.52 8.96 23.01
N MET A 446 12.60 9.28 21.71
CA MET A 446 11.52 9.05 20.74
C MET A 446 11.10 7.59 20.65
N ASN A 447 9.78 7.34 20.70
CA ASN A 447 9.19 6.04 20.41
C ASN A 447 9.19 5.74 18.91
N ARG A 448 10.28 5.16 18.38
CA ARG A 448 10.40 4.76 16.98
C ARG A 448 9.61 3.49 16.71
N SER A 449 8.99 3.40 15.53
CA SER A 449 8.42 2.13 15.05
C SER A 449 9.46 1.35 14.25
N CYS A 450 9.57 0.05 14.52
CA CYS A 450 10.44 -0.88 13.78
C CYS A 450 9.59 -2.07 13.30
N TYR A 451 9.60 -2.38 12.01
CA TYR A 451 8.68 -3.36 11.44
C TYR A 451 9.23 -4.09 10.21
N SER A 452 8.64 -5.25 9.91
CA SER A 452 8.89 -5.97 8.67
C SER A 452 8.05 -5.38 7.52
N PHE A 453 8.72 -4.90 6.47
CA PHE A 453 8.13 -4.33 5.27
C PHE A 453 8.42 -5.21 4.03
N CYS A 454 7.53 -5.14 3.04
CA CYS A 454 7.62 -5.85 1.75
C CYS A 454 8.02 -7.35 1.87
N MET A 455 7.48 -8.07 2.86
CA MET A 455 7.83 -9.48 3.11
C MET A 455 7.46 -10.37 1.91
N CYS A 456 8.46 -11.07 1.38
CA CYS A 456 8.43 -11.87 0.15
C CYS A 456 8.74 -13.35 0.43
N PRO A 457 7.72 -14.21 0.63
CA PRO A 457 7.93 -15.64 0.80
C PRO A 457 8.39 -16.28 -0.50
N GLY A 458 9.34 -17.22 -0.42
CA GLY A 458 9.88 -17.96 -1.56
C GLY A 458 10.29 -17.02 -2.70
N GLY A 459 10.97 -15.93 -2.34
CA GLY A 459 11.36 -14.82 -3.20
C GLY A 459 12.87 -14.67 -3.40
N GLN A 460 13.27 -13.46 -3.77
CA GLN A 460 14.66 -13.06 -3.90
C GLN A 460 14.83 -11.57 -3.59
N VAL A 461 16.00 -11.18 -3.05
CA VAL A 461 16.45 -9.80 -2.92
C VAL A 461 16.85 -9.29 -4.32
N VAL A 462 16.51 -8.04 -4.63
CA VAL A 462 16.78 -7.41 -5.93
C VAL A 462 17.37 -6.01 -5.77
N LEU A 463 18.15 -5.58 -6.75
CA LEU A 463 18.62 -4.20 -6.85
C LEU A 463 17.46 -3.31 -7.30
N THR A 464 17.25 -2.18 -6.62
CA THR A 464 16.26 -1.13 -6.96
C THR A 464 16.91 0.24 -7.09
N SER A 465 18.22 0.25 -7.33
CA SER A 465 19.02 1.46 -7.47
C SER A 465 18.76 2.13 -8.81
N THR A 466 18.84 3.46 -8.85
CA THR A 466 18.59 4.28 -10.05
C THR A 466 19.82 5.09 -10.46
N ASN A 467 20.98 4.79 -9.88
CA ASN A 467 22.28 5.42 -10.13
C ASN A 467 23.38 4.37 -9.91
N PRO A 468 24.39 4.22 -10.79
CA PRO A 468 25.51 3.29 -10.59
C PRO A 468 26.33 3.49 -9.31
N SER A 469 26.27 4.68 -8.70
CA SER A 469 26.99 5.04 -7.47
C SER A 469 26.17 4.83 -6.19
N GLU A 470 24.96 4.29 -6.30
CA GLU A 470 23.99 4.11 -5.21
C GLU A 470 23.62 2.62 -5.12
N ILE A 471 23.49 2.07 -3.90
CA ILE A 471 22.89 0.77 -3.64
C ILE A 471 21.66 0.96 -2.75
N CYS A 472 20.48 0.78 -3.35
CA CYS A 472 19.24 0.40 -2.69
C CYS A 472 18.85 -1.01 -3.14
N VAL A 473 18.37 -1.84 -2.21
CA VAL A 473 17.71 -3.13 -2.49
C VAL A 473 16.20 -3.07 -2.24
N ASN A 474 15.51 -4.07 -2.75
CA ASN A 474 14.18 -4.48 -2.32
C ASN A 474 14.06 -6.01 -2.49
N GLY A 475 12.85 -6.57 -2.60
CA GLY A 475 12.64 -7.97 -2.90
C GLY A 475 11.41 -8.22 -3.77
N MET A 476 11.34 -9.43 -4.31
CA MET A 476 10.21 -9.91 -5.11
C MET A 476 9.99 -11.40 -4.91
N SER A 477 8.76 -11.87 -5.15
CA SER A 477 8.47 -13.29 -5.34
C SER A 477 7.72 -13.53 -6.64
N PHE A 478 8.08 -14.58 -7.36
CA PHE A 478 7.24 -15.15 -8.42
C PHE A 478 5.90 -15.64 -7.86
N SER A 479 4.90 -15.85 -8.72
CA SER A 479 3.53 -16.24 -8.37
C SER A 479 3.49 -17.47 -7.46
N ARG A 480 4.28 -18.51 -7.79
CA ARG A 480 4.39 -19.76 -7.03
C ARG A 480 5.14 -19.65 -5.69
N ARG A 481 5.83 -18.54 -5.40
CA ARG A 481 6.63 -18.34 -4.17
C ARG A 481 7.55 -19.54 -3.86
N ALA A 482 8.36 -19.94 -4.84
CA ALA A 482 9.07 -21.22 -4.85
C ALA A 482 10.61 -21.12 -4.86
N SER A 483 11.16 -19.98 -4.43
CA SER A 483 12.58 -19.86 -4.11
C SER A 483 12.90 -20.55 -2.79
N LYS A 484 14.18 -20.83 -2.53
CA LYS A 484 14.67 -21.32 -1.23
C LYS A 484 14.60 -20.28 -0.12
N TRP A 485 14.34 -19.01 -0.44
CA TRP A 485 14.56 -17.86 0.43
C TRP A 485 13.27 -17.12 0.79
N ALA A 486 13.11 -16.80 2.06
CA ALA A 486 12.20 -15.78 2.56
C ALA A 486 13.00 -14.49 2.77
N ASN A 487 12.47 -13.32 2.40
CA ASN A 487 13.11 -12.05 2.79
C ASN A 487 12.08 -10.96 3.09
N ALA A 488 12.49 -9.97 3.86
CA ALA A 488 11.74 -8.75 4.16
C ALA A 488 12.70 -7.58 4.38
N ALA A 489 12.23 -6.35 4.26
CA ALA A 489 12.95 -5.22 4.85
C ALA A 489 12.65 -5.16 6.34
N ILE A 490 13.67 -5.08 7.20
CA ILE A 490 13.50 -4.70 8.60
C ILE A 490 13.85 -3.21 8.68
N VAL A 491 12.83 -2.39 8.93
CA VAL A 491 12.92 -0.93 8.79
C VAL A 491 12.50 -0.20 10.05
N VAL A 492 13.18 0.91 10.34
CA VAL A 492 12.91 1.85 11.42
C VAL A 492 12.42 3.16 10.82
N SER A 493 11.42 3.79 11.47
CA SER A 493 10.93 5.10 11.07
C SER A 493 11.96 6.21 11.31
N VAL A 494 12.12 7.09 10.33
CA VAL A 494 12.97 8.28 10.35
C VAL A 494 12.16 9.53 10.04
N SER A 495 12.50 10.62 10.73
CA SER A 495 11.78 11.89 10.66
C SER A 495 12.69 13.05 10.30
N THR A 496 12.10 14.24 10.15
CA THR A 496 12.84 15.49 9.93
C THR A 496 13.95 15.75 10.97
N GLU A 497 13.80 15.27 12.21
CA GLU A 497 14.84 15.36 13.24
C GLU A 497 16.08 14.52 12.91
N ASP A 498 15.90 13.33 12.33
CA ASP A 498 17.02 12.49 11.86
C ASP A 498 17.78 13.16 10.71
N PHE A 499 17.06 13.82 9.80
CA PHE A 499 17.67 14.52 8.66
C PHE A 499 18.48 15.73 9.17
N HIS A 500 17.90 16.51 10.08
CA HIS A 500 18.57 17.64 10.74
C HIS A 500 19.80 17.21 11.55
N SER A 501 19.78 16.04 12.19
CA SER A 501 20.94 15.51 12.95
C SER A 501 22.17 15.25 12.08
N LEU A 502 21.99 15.13 10.77
CA LEU A 502 23.04 14.96 9.76
C LEU A 502 23.27 16.24 8.91
N ASN A 503 22.69 17.37 9.32
CA ASN A 503 22.69 18.66 8.62
C ASN A 503 22.01 18.66 7.23
N PHE A 504 21.13 17.69 6.96
CA PHE A 504 20.26 17.74 5.77
C PHE A 504 19.04 18.62 6.06
N HIS A 505 18.87 19.68 5.28
CA HIS A 505 17.83 20.69 5.49
C HIS A 505 17.04 21.01 4.21
N GLY A 506 15.90 21.69 4.37
CA GLY A 506 15.03 22.09 3.27
C GLY A 506 14.17 20.95 2.71
N PRO A 507 13.40 21.21 1.63
CA PRO A 507 12.37 20.30 1.13
C PRO A 507 12.86 18.88 0.76
N LEU A 508 14.11 18.76 0.31
CA LEU A 508 14.71 17.49 -0.13
C LEU A 508 15.58 16.81 0.95
N ALA A 509 15.53 17.23 2.21
CA ALA A 509 16.35 16.67 3.28
C ALA A 509 16.25 15.14 3.39
N GLY A 510 15.03 14.58 3.25
CA GLY A 510 14.81 13.14 3.21
C GLY A 510 15.34 12.45 1.94
N VAL A 511 15.47 13.16 0.81
CA VAL A 511 16.09 12.64 -0.43
C VAL A 511 17.60 12.53 -0.27
N GLU A 512 18.26 13.53 0.33
CA GLU A 512 19.69 13.45 0.63
C GLU A 512 20.00 12.39 1.69
N PHE A 513 19.15 12.25 2.71
CA PHE A 513 19.25 11.16 3.67
C PHE A 513 19.21 9.77 2.98
N GLN A 514 18.34 9.56 1.98
CA GLN A 514 18.36 8.33 1.19
C GLN A 514 19.63 8.20 0.35
N ARG A 515 20.06 9.27 -0.33
CA ARG A 515 21.27 9.29 -1.18
C ARG A 515 22.52 8.95 -0.39
N GLU A 516 22.68 9.48 0.83
CA GLU A 516 23.82 9.22 1.70
C GLU A 516 23.97 7.72 2.02
N PHE A 517 22.94 7.09 2.59
CA PHE A 517 23.02 5.67 2.96
C PHE A 517 23.07 4.73 1.76
N GLU A 518 22.51 5.11 0.61
CA GLU A 518 22.67 4.37 -0.65
C GLU A 518 24.11 4.44 -1.20
N ARG A 519 24.77 5.60 -1.13
CA ARG A 519 26.18 5.77 -1.52
C ARG A 519 27.11 5.04 -0.56
N LYS A 520 26.87 5.16 0.75
CA LYS A 520 27.61 4.45 1.80
C LYS A 520 27.50 2.92 1.63
N ALA A 521 26.31 2.40 1.31
CA ALA A 521 26.12 0.99 0.97
C ALA A 521 26.91 0.58 -0.29
N ALA A 522 26.96 1.41 -1.33
CA ALA A 522 27.74 1.14 -2.54
C ALA A 522 29.25 1.07 -2.26
N ILE A 523 29.77 1.97 -1.42
CA ILE A 523 31.18 1.99 -0.98
C ILE A 523 31.50 0.74 -0.15
N MET A 524 30.68 0.41 0.84
CA MET A 524 30.85 -0.79 1.67
C MET A 524 30.83 -2.08 0.82
N GLY A 525 29.92 -2.15 -0.15
CA GLY A 525 29.83 -3.23 -1.14
C GLY A 525 31.05 -3.35 -2.08
N GLY A 526 31.78 -2.26 -2.31
CA GLY A 526 32.91 -2.21 -3.24
C GLY A 526 32.52 -1.94 -4.70
N GLY A 527 31.38 -1.28 -4.93
CA GLY A 527 30.88 -0.95 -6.26
C GLY A 527 30.34 -2.16 -7.05
N ASN A 528 30.21 -2.01 -8.37
CA ASN A 528 29.73 -3.05 -9.30
C ASN A 528 28.37 -3.70 -8.92
N PHE A 529 27.55 -2.99 -8.14
CA PHE A 529 26.31 -3.50 -7.52
C PHE A 529 26.49 -4.74 -6.62
N VAL A 530 27.68 -4.93 -6.04
CA VAL A 530 27.89 -5.93 -4.98
C VAL A 530 27.29 -5.38 -3.69
N VAL A 531 26.38 -6.12 -3.07
CA VAL A 531 25.66 -5.64 -1.88
C VAL A 531 26.44 -5.97 -0.59
N PRO A 532 26.65 -5.00 0.32
CA PRO A 532 27.22 -5.29 1.63
C PRO A 532 26.28 -6.18 2.45
N VAL A 533 26.82 -7.17 3.15
CA VAL A 533 26.07 -8.13 3.98
C VAL A 533 26.74 -8.39 5.32
N GLN A 534 25.93 -8.81 6.30
CA GLN A 534 26.38 -9.21 7.65
C GLN A 534 25.43 -10.29 8.17
N THR A 535 25.93 -11.31 8.90
CA THR A 535 25.01 -12.26 9.55
C THR A 535 24.22 -11.55 10.65
N VAL A 536 23.00 -12.00 10.93
CA VAL A 536 22.17 -11.39 11.99
C VAL A 536 22.86 -11.46 13.34
N THR A 537 23.57 -12.54 13.65
CA THR A 537 24.35 -12.67 14.90
C THR A 537 25.48 -11.66 14.98
N ASP A 538 26.25 -11.47 13.91
CA ASP A 538 27.40 -10.55 13.93
C ASP A 538 26.95 -9.07 13.92
N PHE A 539 25.81 -8.77 13.30
CA PHE A 539 25.16 -7.46 13.36
C PHE A 539 24.67 -7.11 14.77
N LEU A 540 24.10 -8.06 15.51
CA LEU A 540 23.69 -7.87 16.91
C LEU A 540 24.89 -7.74 17.86
N ASP A 541 25.97 -8.46 17.59
CA ASP A 541 27.21 -8.46 18.39
C ASP A 541 28.15 -7.28 18.10
N ASN A 542 27.84 -6.41 17.13
CA ASN A 542 28.73 -5.36 16.59
C ASN A 542 30.11 -5.89 16.13
N LYS A 543 30.12 -6.98 15.36
CA LYS A 543 31.34 -7.65 14.84
C LYS A 543 31.30 -7.78 13.32
N LEU A 544 32.43 -7.63 12.64
CA LEU A 544 32.51 -7.98 11.22
C LEU A 544 32.31 -9.50 11.05
N SER A 545 31.47 -9.91 10.10
CA SER A 545 31.26 -11.34 9.79
C SER A 545 32.53 -12.02 9.30
N VAL A 546 32.66 -13.31 9.61
CA VAL A 546 33.74 -14.17 9.09
C VAL A 546 33.74 -14.20 7.55
N ILE A 547 34.89 -14.50 6.96
CA ILE A 547 35.18 -14.42 5.51
C ILE A 547 34.13 -15.17 4.64
N SER A 548 33.53 -16.23 5.16
CA SER A 548 32.46 -16.99 4.49
C SER A 548 31.09 -16.65 5.08
N VAL A 549 30.30 -15.85 4.36
CA VAL A 549 28.89 -15.56 4.69
C VAL A 549 27.94 -16.64 4.14
N PRO A 550 26.73 -16.79 4.71
CA PRO A 550 25.66 -17.62 4.15
C PRO A 550 25.39 -17.34 2.66
N PRO A 551 24.95 -18.35 1.88
CA PRO A 551 24.44 -18.14 0.53
C PRO A 551 23.22 -17.20 0.54
N SER A 552 22.97 -16.54 -0.60
CA SER A 552 21.85 -15.59 -0.75
C SER A 552 21.14 -15.77 -2.09
N SER A 553 19.91 -15.26 -2.19
CA SER A 553 19.19 -15.08 -3.44
C SER A 553 19.76 -13.96 -4.33
N TYR A 554 20.54 -13.04 -3.77
CA TYR A 554 21.00 -11.83 -4.46
C TYR A 554 22.09 -12.12 -5.51
N ARG A 555 21.77 -11.86 -6.79
CA ARG A 555 22.52 -12.41 -7.93
C ARG A 555 23.74 -11.62 -8.39
N LEU A 556 23.86 -10.34 -8.02
CA LEU A 556 25.02 -9.51 -8.44
C LEU A 556 26.25 -9.72 -7.54
N GLY A 557 26.12 -10.55 -6.49
CA GLY A 557 27.17 -10.83 -5.52
C GLY A 557 27.00 -10.04 -4.23
N VAL A 558 27.53 -10.61 -3.15
CA VAL A 558 27.48 -10.03 -1.80
C VAL A 558 28.89 -9.98 -1.20
N LYS A 559 29.13 -9.06 -0.27
CA LYS A 559 30.42 -8.85 0.39
C LYS A 559 30.23 -8.61 1.88
N ALA A 560 30.98 -9.32 2.73
CA ALA A 560 30.95 -9.10 4.18
C ALA A 560 31.36 -7.65 4.53
N ALA A 561 30.55 -6.96 5.34
CA ALA A 561 30.78 -5.60 5.80
C ALA A 561 30.07 -5.33 7.14
N SER A 562 30.53 -4.32 7.89
CA SER A 562 29.89 -3.89 9.14
C SER A 562 28.59 -3.11 8.90
N LEU A 563 27.48 -3.79 8.63
CA LEU A 563 26.17 -3.13 8.46
C LEU A 563 25.70 -2.37 9.72
N HIS A 564 26.19 -2.72 10.92
CA HIS A 564 25.96 -1.93 12.14
C HIS A 564 26.62 -0.53 12.12
N GLU A 565 27.70 -0.34 11.35
CA GLU A 565 28.34 0.97 11.11
C GLU A 565 27.63 1.79 10.03
N LEU A 566 26.61 1.24 9.34
CA LEU A 566 26.01 1.86 8.16
C LEU A 566 25.12 3.05 8.53
N PHE A 567 24.13 2.84 9.40
CA PHE A 567 23.25 3.90 9.88
C PHE A 567 23.82 4.58 11.15
N PRO A 568 23.30 5.75 11.56
CA PRO A 568 23.62 6.34 12.86
C PRO A 568 23.25 5.38 14.00
N THR A 569 24.02 5.43 15.10
CA THR A 569 23.97 4.47 16.20
C THR A 569 22.55 4.22 16.72
N HIS A 570 21.75 5.27 16.93
CA HIS A 570 20.38 5.16 17.44
C HIS A 570 19.40 4.45 16.48
N LEU A 571 19.67 4.44 15.17
CA LEU A 571 18.90 3.65 14.20
C LEU A 571 19.39 2.19 14.17
N THR A 572 20.71 1.97 14.25
CA THR A 572 21.29 0.63 14.37
C THR A 572 20.78 -0.09 15.63
N GLU A 573 20.83 0.56 16.78
CA GLU A 573 20.33 0.03 18.06
C GLU A 573 18.82 -0.28 18.02
N ALA A 574 18.02 0.59 17.40
CA ALA A 574 16.59 0.36 17.22
C ALA A 574 16.32 -0.87 16.32
N LEU A 575 17.08 -1.03 15.23
CA LEU A 575 17.01 -2.22 14.37
C LEU A 575 17.44 -3.48 15.13
N GLN A 576 18.59 -3.47 15.83
CA GLN A 576 19.10 -4.57 16.66
C GLN A 576 18.05 -5.02 17.70
N HIS A 577 17.57 -4.08 18.53
CA HIS A 577 16.56 -4.36 19.54
C HIS A 577 15.26 -4.89 18.91
N SER A 578 14.83 -4.37 17.75
CA SER A 578 13.64 -4.88 17.07
C SER A 578 13.82 -6.35 16.64
N ILE A 579 14.99 -6.74 16.12
CA ILE A 579 15.30 -8.11 15.72
C ILE A 579 15.30 -9.05 16.93
N SER A 580 15.92 -8.66 18.05
CA SER A 580 15.85 -9.41 19.32
C SER A 580 14.44 -9.52 19.89
N MET A 581 13.55 -8.58 19.57
CA MET A 581 12.14 -8.61 19.96
C MET A 581 11.24 -9.34 18.97
N PHE A 582 11.68 -9.55 17.73
CA PHE A 582 11.02 -10.41 16.73
C PHE A 582 11.31 -11.89 16.98
N ASP A 583 12.54 -12.26 17.36
CA ASP A 583 12.87 -13.65 17.71
C ASP A 583 12.06 -14.16 18.92
N LYS A 584 11.73 -13.27 19.87
CA LYS A 584 10.79 -13.58 20.96
C LYS A 584 9.35 -13.85 20.50
N GLU A 585 8.96 -13.45 19.28
CA GLU A 585 7.68 -13.81 18.66
C GLU A 585 7.81 -14.98 17.67
N LEU A 586 9.00 -15.16 17.07
CA LEU A 586 9.34 -16.15 16.06
C LEU A 586 10.70 -16.83 16.42
N PRO A 587 10.74 -17.76 17.38
CA PRO A 587 12.01 -18.32 17.86
C PRO A 587 12.81 -19.00 16.74
N GLY A 588 14.06 -18.59 16.55
CA GLY A 588 14.91 -19.01 15.43
C GLY A 588 14.91 -18.04 14.23
N PHE A 589 14.32 -16.84 14.40
CA PHE A 589 14.47 -15.72 13.46
C PHE A 589 15.89 -15.12 13.53
N ILE A 590 16.56 -15.23 14.68
CA ILE A 590 18.01 -15.07 14.79
C ILE A 590 18.67 -16.44 14.59
N SER A 591 19.48 -16.57 13.55
CA SER A 591 20.30 -17.77 13.31
C SER A 591 21.57 -17.42 12.53
N LYS A 592 22.52 -18.35 12.46
CA LYS A 592 23.74 -18.21 11.63
C LYS A 592 23.47 -18.28 10.12
N GLU A 593 22.28 -18.74 9.73
CA GLU A 593 21.82 -18.78 8.33
C GLU A 593 21.04 -17.53 7.93
N ALA A 594 20.68 -16.68 8.90
CA ALA A 594 19.99 -15.42 8.68
C ALA A 594 20.99 -14.33 8.27
N LEU A 595 20.77 -13.74 7.10
CA LEU A 595 21.66 -12.75 6.50
C LEU A 595 20.96 -11.39 6.42
N LEU A 596 21.66 -10.32 6.81
CA LEU A 596 21.28 -8.95 6.52
C LEU A 596 22.03 -8.46 5.28
N HIS A 597 21.32 -7.74 4.42
CA HIS A 597 21.83 -7.05 3.25
C HIS A 597 21.77 -5.54 3.45
N GLY A 598 22.48 -4.81 2.59
CA GLY A 598 22.47 -3.35 2.50
C GLY A 598 21.08 -2.71 2.31
N VAL A 599 21.08 -1.40 2.11
CA VAL A 599 19.93 -0.58 2.52
C VAL A 599 18.67 -0.74 1.69
N GLU A 600 17.55 -0.71 2.39
CA GLU A 600 16.23 -0.41 1.84
C GLU A 600 15.78 0.95 2.38
N THR A 601 16.18 2.00 1.65
CA THR A 601 15.93 3.42 1.94
C THR A 601 14.59 3.94 1.38
N ARG A 602 14.08 3.27 0.34
CA ARG A 602 12.97 3.76 -0.51
C ARG A 602 11.65 3.02 -0.20
N THR A 603 11.21 3.03 1.05
CA THR A 603 9.96 2.34 1.50
C THR A 603 8.66 3.08 1.15
N SER A 604 8.77 4.39 0.92
CA SER A 604 7.72 5.32 0.49
C SER A 604 8.40 6.64 0.07
N SER A 605 7.65 7.66 -0.35
CA SER A 605 8.26 8.96 -0.71
C SER A 605 8.80 9.72 0.51
N PRO A 606 10.01 10.30 0.43
CA PRO A 606 10.57 11.20 1.45
C PRO A 606 10.00 12.63 1.36
N VAL A 607 9.15 12.92 0.38
CA VAL A 607 8.48 14.21 0.18
C VAL A 607 6.98 14.02 -0.06
N GLN A 608 6.20 15.06 0.22
CA GLN A 608 4.82 15.21 -0.21
C GLN A 608 4.70 16.47 -1.07
N ILE A 609 3.93 16.38 -2.16
CA ILE A 609 3.65 17.51 -3.06
C ILE A 609 2.22 18.00 -2.72
N PRO A 610 2.02 19.15 -2.05
CA PRO A 610 0.70 19.58 -1.61
C PRO A 610 -0.27 19.77 -2.78
N ARG A 611 -1.50 19.26 -2.58
CA ARG A 611 -2.57 19.27 -3.57
C ARG A 611 -3.95 19.27 -2.90
N SER A 612 -4.89 19.91 -3.57
CA SER A 612 -6.31 19.93 -3.21
C SER A 612 -6.91 18.52 -3.14
N ILE A 613 -7.70 18.26 -2.08
CA ILE A 613 -8.35 16.96 -1.82
C ILE A 613 -9.45 16.68 -2.86
N ASP A 614 -10.09 17.72 -3.40
CA ASP A 614 -11.24 17.60 -4.30
C ASP A 614 -10.86 17.66 -5.78
N THR A 615 -9.86 18.48 -6.15
CA THR A 615 -9.43 18.64 -7.56
C THR A 615 -8.16 17.88 -7.91
N TYR A 616 -7.43 17.36 -6.90
CA TYR A 616 -6.13 16.69 -7.05
C TYR A 616 -5.05 17.58 -7.71
N GLU A 617 -5.34 18.88 -7.88
CA GLU A 617 -4.45 19.92 -8.40
C GLU A 617 -3.51 20.44 -7.31
N SER A 618 -2.27 20.76 -7.66
CA SER A 618 -1.27 21.27 -6.72
C SER A 618 -1.65 22.63 -6.15
N GLU A 619 -1.36 22.85 -4.88
CA GLU A 619 -1.73 24.09 -4.17
C GLU A 619 -0.91 25.31 -4.61
N SER A 620 0.30 25.10 -5.16
CA SER A 620 1.23 26.17 -5.61
C SER A 620 1.25 26.40 -7.12
N LEU A 621 0.86 25.42 -7.94
CA LEU A 621 0.99 25.49 -9.40
C LEU A 621 -0.20 24.84 -10.12
N LYS A 622 -0.96 25.64 -10.86
CA LYS A 622 -2.21 25.21 -11.51
C LYS A 622 -1.96 24.31 -12.72
N GLY A 623 -2.92 23.46 -13.05
CA GLY A 623 -2.81 22.45 -14.13
C GLY A 623 -1.88 21.28 -13.82
N LEU A 624 -1.17 21.29 -12.69
CA LEU A 624 -0.34 20.17 -12.21
C LEU A 624 -1.14 19.31 -11.21
N HIS A 625 -1.28 18.01 -11.48
CA HIS A 625 -1.99 17.08 -10.60
C HIS A 625 -1.04 15.97 -10.10
N PRO A 626 -0.39 16.14 -8.93
CA PRO A 626 0.58 15.18 -8.42
C PRO A 626 -0.11 13.95 -7.81
N VAL A 627 0.27 12.73 -8.23
CA VAL A 627 -0.45 11.49 -7.87
C VAL A 627 0.43 10.30 -7.47
N GLY A 628 -0.18 9.38 -6.74
CA GLY A 628 0.40 8.12 -6.30
C GLY A 628 1.50 8.29 -5.27
N GLU A 629 2.46 7.36 -5.29
CA GLU A 629 3.47 7.25 -4.24
C GLU A 629 4.50 8.38 -4.29
N GLY A 630 4.90 8.84 -5.48
CA GLY A 630 5.85 9.97 -5.61
C GLY A 630 5.31 11.28 -5.03
N ALA A 631 4.00 11.53 -5.16
CA ALA A 631 3.35 12.68 -4.55
C ALA A 631 3.16 12.56 -3.02
N GLY A 632 3.42 11.39 -2.42
CA GLY A 632 3.22 11.11 -0.99
C GLY A 632 1.85 10.55 -0.61
N TYR A 633 0.90 10.43 -1.56
CA TYR A 633 -0.49 10.03 -1.31
C TYR A 633 -0.76 8.52 -1.37
N ALA A 634 0.22 7.72 -1.79
CA ALA A 634 0.16 6.25 -1.75
C ALA A 634 1.38 5.63 -1.05
N GLY A 635 1.20 4.38 -0.59
CA GLY A 635 2.23 3.57 0.07
C GLY A 635 2.34 2.24 -0.66
N GLY A 636 2.95 2.30 -1.83
CA GLY A 636 2.95 1.27 -2.85
C GLY A 636 1.54 0.86 -3.27
N ILE A 637 1.25 -0.41 -3.00
CA ILE A 637 0.59 -1.23 -4.01
C ILE A 637 -0.92 -0.90 -4.12
N VAL A 638 -1.81 -1.19 -3.17
CA VAL A 638 -3.26 -0.96 -3.37
C VAL A 638 -3.65 0.51 -3.60
N SER A 639 -2.94 1.46 -2.99
CA SER A 639 -3.34 2.87 -2.96
C SER A 639 -3.00 3.63 -4.24
N ALA A 640 -1.89 3.37 -4.91
CA ALA A 640 -1.43 4.23 -6.01
C ALA A 640 -2.40 4.27 -7.21
N ALA A 641 -2.99 3.14 -7.62
CA ALA A 641 -3.94 3.15 -8.73
C ALA A 641 -5.34 3.62 -8.32
N VAL A 642 -5.71 3.52 -7.05
CA VAL A 642 -6.94 4.16 -6.53
C VAL A 642 -6.76 5.68 -6.53
N ASP A 643 -5.59 6.18 -6.13
CA ASP A 643 -5.25 7.60 -6.17
C ASP A 643 -5.27 8.15 -7.60
N GLY A 644 -4.63 7.45 -8.55
CA GLY A 644 -4.66 7.79 -9.97
C GLY A 644 -6.05 7.72 -10.61
N MET A 645 -6.87 6.75 -10.21
CA MET A 645 -8.27 6.64 -10.63
C MET A 645 -9.10 7.84 -10.13
N CYS A 646 -8.97 8.23 -8.87
CA CYS A 646 -9.66 9.39 -8.30
C CYS A 646 -9.19 10.70 -8.94
N ALA A 647 -7.88 10.87 -9.17
CA ALA A 647 -7.33 12.00 -9.91
C ALA A 647 -7.85 12.06 -11.35
N GLY A 648 -7.95 10.92 -12.04
CA GLY A 648 -8.53 10.85 -13.39
C GLY A 648 -9.97 11.34 -13.44
N PHE A 649 -10.79 11.02 -12.41
CA PHE A 649 -12.14 11.58 -12.28
C PHE A 649 -12.13 13.07 -11.96
N ALA A 650 -11.24 13.54 -11.08
CA ALA A 650 -11.14 14.95 -10.70
C ALA A 650 -10.74 15.84 -11.89
N VAL A 651 -9.71 15.43 -12.64
CA VAL A 651 -9.23 16.11 -13.86
C VAL A 651 -10.30 16.07 -14.96
N ALA A 652 -10.96 14.92 -15.18
CA ALA A 652 -12.05 14.85 -16.15
C ALA A 652 -13.21 15.80 -15.79
N LYS A 653 -13.52 15.95 -14.50
CA LYS A 653 -14.53 16.89 -14.00
C LYS A 653 -14.12 18.35 -14.20
N SER A 654 -12.84 18.71 -14.06
CA SER A 654 -12.38 20.10 -14.33
C SER A 654 -12.46 20.52 -15.81
N PHE A 655 -12.70 19.58 -16.73
CA PHE A 655 -12.98 19.84 -18.15
C PHE A 655 -14.40 19.43 -18.56
N ASP A 656 -15.34 19.40 -17.60
CA ASP A 656 -16.77 19.08 -17.79
C ASP A 656 -17.08 17.72 -18.47
N LEU A 657 -16.11 16.79 -18.51
CA LEU A 657 -16.29 15.45 -19.10
C LEU A 657 -17.14 14.51 -18.24
N CYS A 658 -17.45 14.89 -17.00
CA CYS A 658 -18.28 14.12 -16.07
C CYS A 658 -18.96 15.03 -15.04
N SER A 659 -20.28 14.93 -14.92
CA SER A 659 -21.10 15.65 -13.93
C SER A 659 -21.25 14.94 -12.58
N GLY A 660 -20.74 13.71 -12.46
CA GLY A 660 -20.83 12.89 -11.25
C GLY A 660 -19.83 13.29 -10.16
N GLY A 661 -20.26 13.30 -8.89
CA GLY A 661 -19.36 13.44 -7.75
C GLY A 661 -18.57 12.15 -7.48
N ILE A 662 -17.29 12.26 -7.13
CA ILE A 662 -16.45 11.10 -6.77
C ILE A 662 -17.09 10.26 -5.66
N GLU A 663 -17.77 10.90 -4.68
CA GLU A 663 -18.54 10.18 -3.67
C GLU A 663 -19.75 9.40 -4.23
N SER A 664 -20.53 9.90 -5.20
CA SER A 664 -21.66 9.12 -5.73
C SER A 664 -21.18 7.88 -6.50
N ILE A 665 -20.04 8.01 -7.16
CA ILE A 665 -19.36 6.94 -7.91
C ILE A 665 -18.81 5.89 -6.92
N LEU A 666 -18.00 6.31 -5.93
CA LEU A 666 -17.40 5.40 -4.95
C LEU A 666 -18.39 4.85 -3.92
N ARG A 667 -19.48 5.55 -3.60
CA ARG A 667 -20.51 5.07 -2.64
C ARG A 667 -21.44 4.01 -3.25
N LYS A 668 -21.53 3.88 -4.59
CA LYS A 668 -22.07 2.66 -5.23
C LYS A 668 -21.22 1.41 -4.85
N ALA A 669 -19.90 1.55 -4.79
CA ALA A 669 -18.98 0.46 -4.42
C ALA A 669 -18.87 0.25 -2.89
N GLN A 670 -18.70 1.34 -2.14
CA GLN A 670 -18.33 1.34 -0.73
C GLN A 670 -19.46 1.73 0.23
N ASN A 671 -19.92 0.72 0.96
CA ASN A 671 -20.40 0.85 2.34
C ASN A 671 -20.32 -0.55 2.99
N PRO A 672 -19.98 -0.66 4.29
CA PRO A 672 -18.81 -0.04 4.91
C PRO A 672 -17.81 -1.10 5.40
N GLY A 673 -16.79 -1.41 4.58
CA GLY A 673 -15.78 -2.45 4.85
C GLY A 673 -14.38 -1.95 5.22
N VAL A 674 -14.21 -0.64 5.47
CA VAL A 674 -12.90 -0.02 5.71
C VAL A 674 -12.35 -0.37 7.10
N VAL A 675 -11.62 -1.50 7.16
CA VAL A 675 -10.67 -1.75 8.24
C VAL A 675 -9.43 -0.89 7.97
N LYS A 676 -9.20 0.14 8.79
CA LYS A 676 -7.92 0.86 8.80
C LYS A 676 -6.80 -0.14 9.15
N TYR A 677 -5.70 -0.07 8.39
CA TYR A 677 -4.49 -0.87 8.60
C TYR A 677 -3.56 -0.30 9.68
#